data_AF-A0A8S3PZY9-F1
#
_entry.id   AF-A0A8S3PZY9-F1
#
_cell.length_a   1.000
_cell.length_b   1.000
_cell.length_c   1.000
_cell.angle_alpha   90.00
_cell.angle_beta   90.00
_cell.angle_gamma   90.00
#
_symmetry.space_group_name_H-M   'P 1'
#
loop_
_entity.id
_entity.type
_entity.pdbx_description
1 polymer ?
#
loop_
_entity_poly.entity_id
_entity_poly.type
_entity_poly.pdbx_seq_one_letter_code
_entity_poly.pdbx_strand_id
1 'polypeptide(L)'
;MFTVTVFLIVSSLHTACANPCSEFSCDCTDTKVNCNSKSLVDIPADIPNSTTTLTFFGNKISTITADAFKGLAFLTFLLLTENEVSSIAANAFNDVVALEQLSEKYTNRTVTISKNTEMWNEVFREHQNLSPHCNGNLEWDLSMEEKWGSAWRECAKCTQCAYKSKMFNLYEEVASVKRGRRAAKINLGLQVGLHHTPISTASYRKICMASNIPPPSISGMQHTANAISEKIEEENMRDLQRQREKIKRIKKIRGENPDVVNIQSDCVYNNAIYSGIGKTPFQPATQCAYTVAENETYKHSIINTLPKSKLCSKRKHTVSTNVGEHAGPCTANINMQDSIGNEERWARECFEELKEDGLEINEVTTDPDSSAYRAAECLYQEGLTSTTPIHFLDTRHVASNHRKFVNNLSTVCDIMPARLKVQRTRLQSLFASDMAARCQAEFVQANIRYHKSPDVMKSKLSYVSDAIVGCYCGDHTDCSLYSFVCSISRKSQSWIDKSAYLKRHNFEIELNENSENILRQCVNYRLGPGMLAKTAKSANTQKVEALNRSIRSTVPVNVTYARNFTGRVHTACHKVNHGTGNSIVILCEAAGSPIQPVDGRWGSWSTTCSVTCGSGTEYRNIMCDSPSPSEEGIYFIGDAKKLSQCHLGDCPSHIELVNKE
;
A
#
# COMPACT_ATOMS: atom_id res chain seq x y z
N MET A 1 -11.81 25.21 76.74
CA MET A 1 -11.58 24.78 78.12
C MET A 1 -10.54 23.66 78.06
N PHE A 2 -9.36 23.87 78.67
CA PHE A 2 -8.13 23.02 78.76
C PHE A 2 -7.46 22.62 77.42
N THR A 3 -6.29 23.13 76.98
CA THR A 3 -4.86 23.08 77.45
C THR A 3 -4.30 21.69 77.73
N VAL A 4 -3.34 21.20 76.90
CA VAL A 4 -1.92 20.94 77.26
C VAL A 4 -1.08 20.79 75.97
N THR A 5 0.03 21.51 75.97
CA THR A 5 1.19 21.61 75.07
C THR A 5 2.29 20.61 75.46
N VAL A 6 3.08 20.08 74.51
CA VAL A 6 4.57 19.99 74.59
C VAL A 6 5.18 20.02 73.19
N PHE A 7 6.17 20.90 73.06
CA PHE A 7 7.03 21.22 71.92
C PHE A 7 8.16 20.21 71.68
N LEU A 8 8.62 20.10 70.44
CA LEU A 8 10.05 19.96 70.12
C LEU A 8 10.42 20.92 68.98
N ILE A 9 11.24 21.91 69.30
CA ILE A 9 11.95 22.78 68.36
C ILE A 9 13.29 22.12 68.05
N VAL A 10 13.61 21.94 66.77
CA VAL A 10 15.00 22.01 66.31
C VAL A 10 15.06 23.09 65.23
N SER A 11 15.70 24.19 65.59
CA SER A 11 16.04 25.31 64.73
C SER A 11 17.29 25.00 63.91
N SER A 12 17.27 25.25 62.60
CA SER A 12 18.35 26.01 61.94
C SER A 12 17.93 26.41 60.52
N LEU A 13 17.78 27.73 60.37
CA LEU A 13 17.76 28.55 59.17
C LEU A 13 17.91 27.84 57.81
N HIS A 14 16.87 27.93 57.00
CA HIS A 14 17.02 28.38 55.62
C HIS A 14 16.15 29.61 55.39
N THR A 15 16.82 30.64 54.90
CA THR A 15 16.35 31.94 54.43
C THR A 15 15.00 31.87 53.72
N ALA A 16 14.07 32.68 54.19
CA ALA A 16 12.88 33.06 53.45
C ALA A 16 13.27 33.65 52.09
N CYS A 17 12.81 33.01 51.02
CA CYS A 17 12.53 33.68 49.75
C CYS A 17 11.02 33.69 49.55
N ALA A 18 10.52 34.84 49.11
CA ALA A 18 9.13 35.26 49.09
C ALA A 18 8.16 34.27 48.43
N ASN A 19 6.94 34.17 48.99
CA ASN A 19 5.75 33.67 48.30
C ASN A 19 5.63 34.38 46.94
N PRO A 20 5.74 33.67 45.80
CA PRO A 20 5.64 34.31 44.49
C PRO A 20 4.19 34.45 44.01
N CYS A 21 3.20 33.88 44.71
CA CYS A 21 1.79 34.10 44.40
C CYS A 21 1.31 35.38 45.08
N SER A 22 1.35 36.51 44.37
CA SER A 22 0.64 37.73 44.76
C SER A 22 -0.86 37.56 44.49
N GLU A 23 -1.68 37.74 45.52
CA GLU A 23 -3.11 38.12 45.53
C GLU A 23 -4.08 37.44 44.54
N PHE A 24 -3.70 36.32 43.93
CA PHE A 24 -4.64 35.44 43.26
C PHE A 24 -5.07 34.35 44.21
N SER A 25 -6.36 34.09 44.14
CA SER A 25 -7.15 33.03 44.72
C SER A 25 -6.56 31.62 44.42
N CYS A 26 -5.29 31.31 44.63
CA CYS A 26 -4.71 29.98 44.43
C CYS A 26 -3.76 29.66 45.58
N ASP A 27 -3.77 28.41 46.00
CA ASP A 27 -2.97 27.95 47.14
C ASP A 27 -1.63 27.47 46.59
N CYS A 28 -0.57 28.24 46.87
CA CYS A 28 0.78 27.96 46.37
C CYS A 28 1.66 27.39 47.49
N THR A 29 2.17 26.18 47.28
CA THR A 29 3.09 25.51 48.21
C THR A 29 4.31 25.00 47.45
N ASP A 30 5.48 25.54 47.77
CA ASP A 30 6.76 25.16 47.13
C ASP A 30 6.70 25.30 45.60
N THR A 31 6.67 24.19 44.84
CA THR A 31 6.55 24.18 43.38
C THR A 31 5.15 23.80 42.89
N LYS A 32 4.15 23.76 43.77
CA LYS A 32 2.76 23.36 43.47
C LYS A 32 1.81 24.54 43.59
N VAL A 33 0.92 24.69 42.62
CA VAL A 33 -0.09 25.75 42.55
C VAL A 33 -1.47 25.09 42.40
N ASN A 34 -2.34 25.31 43.38
CA ASN A 34 -3.69 24.75 43.41
C ASN A 34 -4.77 25.82 43.31
N CYS A 35 -5.53 25.79 42.22
CA CYS A 35 -6.59 26.74 41.89
C CYS A 35 -7.97 26.06 41.75
N ASN A 36 -8.21 24.93 42.45
CA ASN A 36 -9.41 24.12 42.27
C ASN A 36 -10.67 24.75 42.88
N SER A 37 -11.80 24.68 42.17
CA SER A 37 -13.15 25.10 42.61
C SER A 37 -13.29 26.57 42.96
N LYS A 38 -12.57 27.44 42.23
CA LYS A 38 -12.51 28.88 42.50
C LYS A 38 -13.24 29.73 41.45
N SER A 39 -14.09 29.10 40.64
CA SER A 39 -14.92 29.72 39.60
C SER A 39 -14.13 30.56 38.59
N LEU A 40 -12.89 30.17 38.28
CA LEU A 40 -12.02 30.87 37.34
C LEU A 40 -12.56 30.77 35.92
N VAL A 41 -12.53 31.88 35.17
CA VAL A 41 -13.00 31.96 33.77
C VAL A 41 -11.84 31.95 32.77
N ASP A 42 -10.62 32.27 33.25
CA ASP A 42 -9.39 32.23 32.47
C ASP A 42 -8.22 31.76 33.36
N ILE A 43 -7.11 31.38 32.74
CA ILE A 43 -5.87 30.97 33.41
C ILE A 43 -5.13 32.24 33.89
N PRO A 44 -4.79 32.37 35.19
CA PRO A 44 -4.04 33.53 35.69
C PRO A 44 -2.67 33.67 35.04
N ALA A 45 -2.25 34.90 34.73
CA ALA A 45 -0.95 35.18 34.11
C ALA A 45 0.24 35.06 35.09
N ASP A 46 -0.01 35.18 36.40
CA ASP A 46 1.02 35.30 37.43
C ASP A 46 1.39 33.94 38.06
N ILE A 47 1.51 32.90 37.25
CA ILE A 47 1.91 31.57 37.73
C ILE A 47 3.44 31.52 37.82
N PRO A 48 4.02 31.13 38.97
CA PRO A 48 5.47 31.05 39.12
C PRO A 48 6.11 30.12 38.08
N ASN A 49 7.19 30.57 37.45
CA ASN A 49 7.91 29.77 36.44
C ASN A 49 8.57 28.50 37.01
N SER A 50 8.75 28.39 38.32
CA SER A 50 9.21 27.20 39.05
C SER A 50 8.11 26.16 39.29
N THR A 51 6.88 26.41 38.83
CA THR A 51 5.73 25.51 39.06
C THR A 51 5.91 24.18 38.35
N THR A 52 5.87 23.09 39.10
CA THR A 52 5.89 21.71 38.60
C THR A 52 4.49 21.10 38.56
N THR A 53 3.59 21.50 39.47
CA THR A 53 2.22 20.98 39.56
C THR A 53 1.22 22.14 39.55
N LEU A 54 0.27 22.13 38.62
CA LEU A 54 -0.74 23.17 38.45
C LEU A 54 -2.14 22.55 38.31
N THR A 55 -3.08 22.93 39.17
CA THR A 55 -4.44 22.34 39.16
C THR A 55 -5.54 23.40 39.08
N PHE A 56 -6.48 23.23 38.15
CA PHE A 56 -7.63 24.10 37.87
C PHE A 56 -8.95 23.32 37.86
N PHE A 57 -9.07 22.24 38.62
CA PHE A 57 -10.25 21.39 38.65
C PHE A 57 -11.51 22.15 39.09
N GLY A 58 -12.65 21.94 38.42
CA GLY A 58 -13.95 22.48 38.85
C GLY A 58 -14.09 24.00 38.69
N ASN A 59 -13.64 24.55 37.56
CA ASN A 59 -13.70 25.98 37.24
C ASN A 59 -14.58 26.23 35.99
N LYS A 60 -14.59 27.45 35.45
CA LYS A 60 -15.42 27.90 34.30
C LYS A 60 -14.55 28.37 33.13
N ILE A 61 -13.36 27.80 32.97
CA ILE A 61 -12.42 28.21 31.93
C ILE A 61 -12.95 27.73 30.57
N SER A 62 -13.12 28.66 29.62
CA SER A 62 -13.71 28.37 28.30
C SER A 62 -12.71 28.41 27.14
N THR A 63 -11.61 29.14 27.28
CA THR A 63 -10.60 29.30 26.22
C THR A 63 -9.19 29.22 26.80
N ILE A 64 -8.29 28.51 26.13
CA ILE A 64 -6.86 28.47 26.47
C ILE A 64 -6.09 29.27 25.41
N THR A 65 -5.52 30.40 25.83
CA THR A 65 -4.78 31.33 24.96
C THR A 65 -3.35 30.84 24.69
N ALA A 66 -2.68 31.40 23.67
CA ALA A 66 -1.33 30.98 23.30
C ALA A 66 -0.28 31.29 24.40
N ASP A 67 -0.55 32.28 25.24
CA ASP A 67 0.35 32.68 26.33
C ASP A 67 -0.02 32.04 27.68
N ALA A 68 -1.04 31.18 27.73
CA ALA A 68 -1.61 30.63 28.97
C ALA A 68 -0.61 29.85 29.85
N PHE A 69 0.41 29.22 29.25
CA PHE A 69 1.44 28.45 29.96
C PHE A 69 2.87 28.91 29.64
N LYS A 70 3.00 30.16 29.19
CA LYS A 70 4.28 30.72 28.75
C LYS A 70 5.31 30.73 29.88
N GLY A 71 6.51 30.24 29.60
CA GLY A 71 7.60 30.20 30.58
C GLY A 71 7.49 29.13 31.68
N LEU A 72 6.46 28.28 31.68
CA LEU A 72 6.29 27.17 32.64
C LEU A 72 7.07 25.91 32.21
N ALA A 73 8.36 26.05 31.91
CA ALA A 73 9.18 24.98 31.34
C ALA A 73 9.32 23.73 32.23
N PHE A 74 9.11 23.89 33.53
CA PHE A 74 9.21 22.81 34.54
C PHE A 74 7.87 22.17 34.88
N LEU A 75 6.78 22.57 34.23
CA LEU A 75 5.44 22.06 34.53
C LEU A 75 5.31 20.60 34.08
N THR A 76 5.17 19.70 35.05
CA THR A 76 5.05 18.25 34.85
C THR A 76 3.65 17.72 35.11
N PHE A 77 2.81 18.46 35.83
CA PHE A 77 1.42 18.08 36.13
C PHE A 77 0.44 19.24 35.88
N LEU A 78 -0.54 19.06 34.99
CA LEU A 78 -1.61 20.04 34.71
C LEU A 78 -2.99 19.36 34.75
N LEU A 79 -3.89 19.87 35.59
CA LEU A 79 -5.26 19.35 35.73
C LEU A 79 -6.30 20.42 35.36
N LEU A 80 -7.04 20.21 34.27
CA LEU A 80 -8.08 21.12 33.76
C LEU A 80 -9.50 20.49 33.73
N THR A 81 -9.69 19.34 34.37
CA THR A 81 -10.97 18.62 34.36
C THR A 81 -12.09 19.43 35.03
N GLU A 82 -13.35 19.20 34.62
CA GLU A 82 -14.53 19.97 35.07
C GLU A 82 -14.39 21.48 34.82
N ASN A 83 -14.15 21.84 33.55
CA ASN A 83 -14.17 23.20 33.00
C ASN A 83 -15.05 23.24 31.73
N GLU A 84 -15.21 24.41 31.13
CA GLU A 84 -16.05 24.66 29.94
C GLU A 84 -15.22 24.91 28.67
N VAL A 85 -14.02 24.32 28.58
CA VAL A 85 -13.04 24.65 27.52
C VAL A 85 -13.58 24.26 26.14
N SER A 86 -13.86 25.27 25.30
CA SER A 86 -14.36 25.12 23.94
C SER A 86 -13.32 25.46 22.87
N SER A 87 -12.22 26.13 23.21
CA SER A 87 -11.15 26.45 22.25
C SER A 87 -9.75 26.51 22.88
N ILE A 88 -8.73 26.06 22.13
CA ILE A 88 -7.32 26.04 22.55
C ILE A 88 -6.46 26.59 21.40
N ALA A 89 -5.60 27.56 21.69
CA ALA A 89 -4.69 28.12 20.70
C ALA A 89 -3.58 27.13 20.31
N ALA A 90 -3.20 27.09 19.02
CA ALA A 90 -2.28 26.10 18.46
C ALA A 90 -0.88 26.04 19.12
N ASN A 91 -0.45 27.12 19.78
CA ASN A 91 0.87 27.26 20.40
C ASN A 91 0.83 27.30 21.93
N ALA A 92 -0.33 27.04 22.54
CA ALA A 92 -0.52 27.19 24.00
C ALA A 92 0.43 26.31 24.84
N PHE A 93 0.94 25.21 24.29
CA PHE A 93 1.78 24.24 25.00
C PHE A 93 3.26 24.23 24.56
N ASN A 94 3.71 25.20 23.77
CA ASN A 94 5.07 25.17 23.19
C ASN A 94 6.19 25.22 24.23
N ASP A 95 5.96 25.89 25.36
CA ASP A 95 6.99 26.11 26.40
C ASP A 95 6.96 25.04 27.51
N VAL A 96 5.92 24.20 27.59
CA VAL A 96 5.75 23.19 28.65
C VAL A 96 6.28 21.82 28.22
N VAL A 97 7.57 21.76 27.91
CA VAL A 97 8.23 20.57 27.34
C VAL A 97 8.19 19.35 28.28
N ALA A 98 8.17 19.57 29.59
CA ALA A 98 8.09 18.50 30.60
C ALA A 98 6.69 17.85 30.72
N LEU A 99 5.67 18.50 30.15
CA LEU A 99 4.26 18.10 30.21
C LEU A 99 3.94 16.95 29.22
N GLU A 100 4.85 16.64 28.30
CA GLU A 100 4.78 15.47 27.40
C GLU A 100 4.61 14.14 28.17
N GLN A 101 5.07 14.09 29.43
CA GLN A 101 4.93 12.95 30.34
C GLN A 101 3.52 12.77 30.96
N LEU A 102 2.65 13.79 30.99
CA LEU A 102 1.26 13.63 31.49
C LEU A 102 0.34 12.86 30.54
N SER A 103 0.68 12.82 29.26
CA SER A 103 -0.15 12.13 28.26
C SER A 103 -0.27 10.62 28.54
N GLU A 104 0.66 10.05 29.31
CA GLU A 104 0.75 8.62 29.61
C GLU A 104 -0.48 8.06 30.35
N LYS A 105 -1.19 8.85 31.16
CA LYS A 105 -2.40 8.37 31.87
C LYS A 105 -3.61 8.17 30.95
N TYR A 106 -3.66 8.89 29.82
CA TYR A 106 -4.79 8.83 28.88
C TYR A 106 -4.48 8.09 27.58
N THR A 107 -3.30 7.47 27.45
CA THR A 107 -2.97 6.74 26.22
C THR A 107 -3.64 5.35 26.15
N ASN A 108 -3.96 4.94 24.92
CA ASN A 108 -4.53 3.64 24.59
C ASN A 108 -3.44 2.55 24.59
N ARG A 109 -3.70 1.46 25.33
CA ARG A 109 -2.85 0.26 25.35
C ARG A 109 -3.48 -0.83 24.51
N THR A 110 -2.67 -1.43 23.66
CA THR A 110 -3.01 -2.61 22.87
C THR A 110 -2.74 -3.86 23.69
N VAL A 111 -3.80 -4.50 24.16
CA VAL A 111 -3.72 -5.70 25.00
C VAL A 111 -4.52 -6.85 24.39
N THR A 112 -4.01 -8.07 24.52
CA THR A 112 -4.78 -9.27 24.19
C THR A 112 -5.74 -9.56 25.33
N ILE A 113 -7.05 -9.59 25.05
CA ILE A 113 -8.11 -9.75 26.07
C ILE A 113 -7.92 -11.00 26.92
N SER A 114 -7.57 -12.14 26.30
CA SER A 114 -7.31 -13.38 27.03
C SER A 114 -6.18 -13.22 28.05
N LYS A 115 -5.05 -12.62 27.64
CA LYS A 115 -3.91 -12.35 28.52
C LYS A 115 -4.21 -11.35 29.63
N ASN A 116 -4.99 -10.31 29.33
CA ASN A 116 -5.45 -9.37 30.35
C ASN A 116 -6.34 -10.06 31.40
N THR A 117 -7.24 -10.95 30.96
CA THR A 117 -8.12 -11.70 31.86
C THR A 117 -7.33 -12.69 32.71
N GLU A 118 -6.39 -13.42 32.12
CA GLU A 118 -5.47 -14.33 32.83
C GLU A 118 -4.69 -13.59 33.92
N MET A 119 -4.13 -12.41 33.60
CA MET A 119 -3.42 -11.58 34.56
C MET A 119 -4.32 -11.21 35.74
N TRP A 120 -5.48 -10.61 35.48
CA TRP A 120 -6.35 -10.13 36.55
C TRP A 120 -6.84 -11.26 37.46
N ASN A 121 -7.19 -12.42 36.89
CA ASN A 121 -7.56 -13.59 37.67
C ASN A 121 -6.43 -14.08 38.58
N GLU A 122 -5.18 -14.06 38.08
CA GLU A 122 -4.02 -14.43 38.88
C GLU A 122 -3.76 -13.39 39.99
N VAL A 123 -3.82 -12.10 39.65
CA VAL A 123 -3.64 -10.97 40.58
C VAL A 123 -4.67 -10.99 41.70
N PHE A 124 -5.96 -11.18 41.41
CA PHE A 124 -7.01 -11.26 42.44
C PHE A 124 -6.76 -12.41 43.41
N ARG A 125 -6.42 -13.60 42.88
CA ARG A 125 -6.13 -14.79 43.67
C ARG A 125 -4.88 -14.61 44.53
N GLU A 126 -3.80 -14.06 43.98
CA GLU A 126 -2.57 -13.78 44.72
C GLU A 126 -2.80 -12.75 45.83
N HIS A 127 -3.51 -11.66 45.55
CA HIS A 127 -3.85 -10.64 46.54
C HIS A 127 -4.69 -11.23 47.67
N GLN A 128 -5.70 -12.05 47.35
CA GLN A 128 -6.53 -12.72 48.36
C GLN A 128 -5.70 -13.66 49.26
N ASN A 129 -4.69 -14.33 48.72
CA ASN A 129 -3.82 -15.22 49.49
C ASN A 129 -2.82 -14.48 50.37
N LEU A 130 -2.23 -13.38 49.86
CA LEU A 130 -1.17 -12.63 50.55
C LEU A 130 -1.71 -11.53 51.48
N SER A 131 -2.90 -11.02 51.20
CA SER A 131 -3.55 -9.93 51.94
C SER A 131 -5.05 -10.18 52.08
N PRO A 132 -5.46 -11.28 52.77
CA PRO A 132 -6.86 -11.73 52.84
C PRO A 132 -7.81 -10.75 53.54
N HIS A 133 -7.29 -9.76 54.25
CA HIS A 133 -8.07 -8.77 55.00
C HIS A 133 -7.96 -7.36 54.41
N CYS A 134 -7.33 -7.22 53.24
CA CYS A 134 -7.21 -5.95 52.54
C CYS A 134 -8.43 -5.73 51.64
N ASN A 135 -9.11 -4.60 51.82
CA ASN A 135 -10.24 -4.16 50.98
C ASN A 135 -9.81 -3.12 49.93
N GLY A 136 -8.52 -3.02 49.64
CA GLY A 136 -7.98 -2.09 48.66
C GLY A 136 -8.33 -2.50 47.23
N ASN A 137 -8.49 -1.49 46.37
CA ASN A 137 -8.73 -1.73 44.96
C ASN A 137 -7.41 -2.17 44.28
N LEU A 138 -7.51 -3.07 43.30
CA LEU A 138 -6.38 -3.46 42.48
C LEU A 138 -6.39 -2.63 41.20
N GLU A 139 -5.28 -1.99 40.90
CA GLU A 139 -5.08 -1.15 39.72
C GLU A 139 -3.76 -1.51 39.02
N TRP A 140 -3.62 -1.12 37.75
CA TRP A 140 -2.34 -1.23 37.05
C TRP A 140 -1.30 -0.32 37.71
N ASP A 141 -0.09 -0.83 37.90
CA ASP A 141 1.03 -0.04 38.36
C ASP A 141 1.74 0.61 37.17
N LEU A 142 1.12 1.66 36.63
CA LEU A 142 1.60 2.40 35.45
C LEU A 142 3.06 2.89 35.58
N SER A 143 3.60 2.97 36.80
CA SER A 143 5.00 3.33 37.03
C SER A 143 6.01 2.26 36.58
N MET A 144 5.54 1.03 36.40
CA MET A 144 6.33 -0.14 36.04
C MET A 144 6.00 -0.66 34.62
N GLU A 145 5.15 0.05 33.87
CA GLU A 145 4.70 -0.39 32.54
C GLU A 145 5.88 -0.58 31.57
N GLU A 146 5.86 -1.67 30.81
CA GLU A 146 6.94 -2.02 29.88
C GLU A 146 6.41 -2.23 28.47
N LYS A 147 6.89 -1.42 27.53
CA LYS A 147 6.48 -1.52 26.13
C LYS A 147 7.38 -2.43 25.30
N TRP A 148 6.76 -3.26 24.46
CA TRP A 148 7.40 -4.15 23.49
C TRP A 148 6.85 -3.95 22.08
N GLY A 149 7.41 -2.97 21.35
CA GLY A 149 6.86 -2.60 20.05
C GLY A 149 5.47 -1.99 20.20
N SER A 150 4.44 -2.64 19.64
CA SER A 150 3.02 -2.29 19.80
C SER A 150 2.34 -3.14 20.89
N ALA A 151 3.08 -3.75 21.80
CA ALA A 151 2.54 -4.62 22.85
C ALA A 151 3.02 -4.18 24.24
N TRP A 152 2.30 -4.59 25.29
CA TRP A 152 2.52 -4.08 26.65
C TRP A 152 2.74 -5.21 27.66
N ARG A 153 3.57 -4.92 28.66
CA ARG A 153 3.70 -5.70 29.89
C ARG A 153 3.33 -4.81 31.06
N GLU A 154 2.60 -5.37 32.00
CA GLU A 154 2.04 -4.61 33.10
C GLU A 154 2.15 -5.36 34.42
N CYS A 155 2.19 -4.58 35.51
CA CYS A 155 2.06 -5.07 36.87
C CYS A 155 0.76 -4.53 37.47
N ALA A 156 0.21 -5.21 38.45
CA ALA A 156 -0.88 -4.69 39.27
C ALA A 156 -0.38 -4.38 40.68
N LYS A 157 -0.97 -3.38 41.31
CA LYS A 157 -0.75 -3.03 42.72
C LYS A 157 -2.08 -2.85 43.45
N CYS A 158 -2.02 -2.99 44.77
CA CYS A 158 -3.13 -2.61 45.64
C CYS A 158 -2.99 -1.15 46.08
N THR A 159 -4.12 -0.44 46.16
CA THR A 159 -4.15 0.96 46.61
C THR A 159 -4.02 1.11 48.14
N GLN A 160 -4.21 0.03 48.91
CA GLN A 160 -4.23 0.08 50.38
C GLN A 160 -3.13 -0.74 51.06
N CYS A 161 -2.68 -1.86 50.47
CA CYS A 161 -1.58 -2.65 51.02
C CYS A 161 -0.36 -2.64 50.09
N ALA A 162 0.77 -3.18 50.58
CA ALA A 162 2.03 -3.22 49.83
C ALA A 162 2.06 -4.28 48.71
N TYR A 163 0.93 -4.92 48.38
CA TYR A 163 0.88 -5.93 47.34
C TYR A 163 1.23 -5.35 45.97
N LYS A 164 2.16 -6.02 45.30
CA LYS A 164 2.53 -5.81 43.90
C LYS A 164 2.65 -7.17 43.21
N SER A 165 2.06 -7.29 42.03
CA SER A 165 2.15 -8.51 41.25
C SER A 165 3.50 -8.64 40.54
N LYS A 166 3.77 -9.82 39.99
CA LYS A 166 4.80 -9.99 38.95
C LYS A 166 4.42 -9.22 37.68
N MET A 167 5.40 -9.07 36.79
CA MET A 167 5.21 -8.50 35.46
C MET A 167 4.56 -9.52 34.50
N PHE A 168 3.43 -9.16 33.90
CA PHE A 168 2.69 -9.99 32.96
C PHE A 168 2.89 -9.54 31.51
N ASN A 169 2.94 -10.48 30.58
CA ASN A 169 2.91 -10.17 29.15
C ASN A 169 1.45 -10.11 28.69
N LEU A 170 0.95 -8.93 28.32
CA LEU A 170 -0.42 -8.72 27.86
C LEU A 170 -0.58 -9.01 26.35
N TYR A 171 0.27 -9.88 25.81
CA TYR A 171 0.31 -10.23 24.40
C TYR A 171 0.75 -11.67 24.22
N GLU A 172 0.38 -12.24 23.07
CA GLU A 172 0.87 -13.55 22.67
C GLU A 172 2.28 -13.49 22.11
N GLU A 173 3.13 -14.40 22.58
CA GLU A 173 4.50 -14.54 22.10
C GLU A 173 4.58 -15.54 20.95
N VAL A 174 5.50 -15.26 20.03
CA VAL A 174 5.88 -16.17 18.97
C VAL A 174 6.89 -17.16 19.54
N ALA A 175 6.69 -18.46 19.26
CA ALA A 175 7.63 -19.48 19.68
C ALA A 175 9.04 -19.18 19.12
N SER A 176 10.06 -19.25 19.98
CA SER A 176 11.44 -19.06 19.57
C SER A 176 12.36 -19.97 20.36
N VAL A 177 13.33 -20.54 19.64
CA VAL A 177 14.42 -21.36 20.20
C VAL A 177 15.53 -20.47 20.78
N LYS A 178 15.63 -19.21 20.32
CA LYS A 178 16.66 -18.28 20.78
C LYS A 178 16.40 -17.85 22.22
N ARG A 179 17.45 -17.81 23.02
CA ARG A 179 17.41 -17.28 24.40
C ARG A 179 17.17 -15.76 24.35
N GLY A 180 16.20 -15.28 25.12
CA GLY A 180 15.87 -13.86 25.20
C GLY A 180 14.36 -13.61 25.12
N ARG A 181 13.99 -12.32 25.07
CA ARG A 181 12.60 -11.87 24.99
C ARG A 181 12.02 -12.24 23.62
N ARG A 182 10.85 -12.89 23.63
CA ARG A 182 10.19 -13.36 22.40
C ARG A 182 9.43 -12.21 21.72
N ALA A 183 9.28 -12.32 20.40
CA ALA A 183 8.52 -11.34 19.64
C ALA A 183 7.02 -11.47 19.96
N ALA A 184 6.32 -10.35 20.11
CA ALA A 184 4.87 -10.36 20.20
C ALA A 184 4.25 -10.64 18.81
N LYS A 185 3.24 -11.51 18.74
CA LYS A 185 2.52 -11.85 17.50
C LYS A 185 1.99 -10.61 16.78
N ILE A 186 1.41 -9.66 17.54
CA ILE A 186 0.89 -8.39 17.00
C ILE A 186 1.94 -7.60 16.23
N ASN A 187 3.19 -7.60 16.68
CA ASN A 187 4.27 -6.86 16.02
C ASN A 187 4.61 -7.48 14.66
N LEU A 188 4.54 -8.82 14.55
CA LEU A 188 4.81 -9.52 13.29
C LEU A 188 3.65 -9.35 12.30
N GLY A 189 2.41 -9.58 12.75
CA GLY A 189 1.22 -9.44 11.90
C GLY A 189 1.03 -8.01 11.37
N LEU A 190 1.29 -7.01 12.22
CA LEU A 190 1.30 -5.61 11.80
C LEU A 190 2.30 -5.37 10.66
N GLN A 191 3.51 -5.92 10.75
CA GLN A 191 4.50 -5.74 9.69
C GLN A 191 4.10 -6.43 8.40
N VAL A 192 3.43 -7.59 8.44
CA VAL A 192 2.86 -8.21 7.23
C VAL A 192 1.87 -7.24 6.57
N GLY A 193 0.97 -6.62 7.34
CA GLY A 193 0.06 -5.59 6.83
C GLY A 193 0.77 -4.35 6.24
N LEU A 194 1.84 -3.89 6.88
CA LEU A 194 2.62 -2.75 6.38
C LEU A 194 3.39 -3.05 5.08
N HIS A 195 3.70 -4.31 4.77
CA HIS A 195 4.29 -4.69 3.47
C HIS A 195 3.24 -4.71 2.34
N HIS A 196 1.96 -4.90 2.66
CA HIS A 196 0.85 -4.85 1.69
C HIS A 196 0.41 -3.42 1.33
N THR A 197 0.91 -2.41 2.04
CA THR A 197 0.49 -1.00 1.91
C THR A 197 1.69 -0.09 1.67
N PRO A 198 1.49 1.13 1.11
CA PRO A 198 2.57 2.10 0.97
C PRO A 198 2.97 2.76 2.30
N ILE A 199 2.33 2.40 3.41
CA ILE A 199 2.55 3.01 4.74
C ILE A 199 3.97 2.66 5.22
N SER A 200 4.78 3.70 5.44
CA SER A 200 6.10 3.57 6.04
C SER A 200 6.02 3.41 7.56
N THR A 201 7.08 2.89 8.19
CA THR A 201 7.19 2.81 9.65
C THR A 201 7.02 4.17 10.32
N ALA A 202 7.56 5.23 9.72
CA ALA A 202 7.39 6.60 10.19
C ALA A 202 5.92 7.07 10.10
N SER A 203 5.22 6.72 9.02
CA SER A 203 3.80 7.07 8.85
C SER A 203 2.92 6.32 9.85
N TYR A 204 3.18 5.02 10.06
CA TYR A 204 2.48 4.24 11.07
C TYR A 204 2.64 4.83 12.49
N ARG A 205 3.83 5.29 12.86
CA ARG A 205 4.04 5.96 14.16
C ARG A 205 3.16 7.19 14.33
N LYS A 206 2.98 8.00 13.28
CA LYS A 206 2.07 9.15 13.30
C LYS A 206 0.62 8.72 13.48
N ILE A 207 0.21 7.61 12.85
CA ILE A 207 -1.13 7.02 13.03
C ILE A 207 -1.33 6.60 14.50
N CYS A 208 -0.34 5.95 15.12
CA CYS A 208 -0.40 5.61 16.54
C CYS A 208 -0.58 6.85 17.40
N MET A 209 0.24 7.89 17.19
CA MET A 209 0.15 9.15 17.94
C MET A 209 -1.23 9.80 17.79
N ALA A 210 -1.77 9.85 16.57
CA ALA A 210 -3.12 10.37 16.30
C ALA A 210 -4.23 9.53 16.96
N SER A 211 -3.99 8.23 17.15
CA SER A 211 -4.91 7.31 17.84
C SER A 211 -4.68 7.27 19.36
N ASN A 212 -3.86 8.18 19.88
CA ASN A 212 -3.45 8.22 21.28
C ASN A 212 -2.81 6.89 21.76
N ILE A 213 -2.17 6.15 20.86
CA ILE A 213 -1.41 4.94 21.15
C ILE A 213 0.08 5.33 21.14
N PRO A 214 0.85 5.02 22.20
CA PRO A 214 2.28 5.30 22.19
C PRO A 214 2.93 4.60 20.99
N PRO A 215 3.71 5.29 20.13
CA PRO A 215 4.26 4.70 18.91
C PRO A 215 5.47 3.79 19.21
N PRO A 216 5.63 2.63 18.55
CA PRO A 216 6.83 1.81 18.66
C PRO A 216 8.10 2.58 18.24
N SER A 217 9.27 2.08 18.65
CA SER A 217 10.55 2.64 18.19
C SER A 217 10.77 2.38 16.70
N ILE A 218 11.35 3.36 15.98
CA ILE A 218 11.64 3.22 14.55
C ILE A 218 12.60 2.04 14.31
N SER A 219 13.65 1.94 15.12
CA SER A 219 14.67 0.89 15.01
C SER A 219 14.07 -0.50 15.22
N GLY A 220 13.22 -0.67 16.25
CA GLY A 220 12.52 -1.92 16.52
C GLY A 220 11.60 -2.31 15.37
N MET A 221 10.77 -1.37 14.88
CA MET A 221 9.90 -1.63 13.73
C MET A 221 10.69 -2.01 12.48
N GLN A 222 11.80 -1.33 12.19
CA GLN A 222 12.62 -1.64 11.03
C GLN A 222 13.25 -3.04 11.14
N HIS A 223 13.73 -3.41 12.32
CA HIS A 223 14.28 -4.75 12.56
C HIS A 223 13.21 -5.82 12.31
N THR A 224 11.99 -5.63 12.83
CA THR A 224 10.88 -6.54 12.57
C THR A 224 10.49 -6.56 11.09
N ALA A 225 10.47 -5.40 10.42
CA ALA A 225 10.16 -5.33 9.00
C ALA A 225 11.16 -6.11 8.13
N ASN A 226 12.46 -6.04 8.45
CA ASN A 226 13.49 -6.81 7.73
C ASN A 226 13.32 -8.31 7.96
N ALA A 227 13.08 -8.74 9.21
CA ALA A 227 12.86 -10.15 9.53
C ALA A 227 11.60 -10.71 8.85
N ILE A 228 10.56 -9.88 8.70
CA ILE A 228 9.32 -10.25 8.00
C ILE A 228 9.51 -10.25 6.48
N SER A 229 10.31 -9.33 5.93
CA SER A 229 10.68 -9.31 4.52
C SER A 229 11.30 -10.64 4.07
N GLU A 230 12.24 -11.18 4.86
CA GLU A 230 12.89 -12.47 4.61
C GLU A 230 11.88 -13.63 4.63
N LYS A 231 11.01 -13.68 5.65
CA LYS A 231 9.95 -14.70 5.73
C LYS A 231 8.95 -14.65 4.57
N ILE A 232 8.56 -13.45 4.13
CA ILE A 232 7.65 -13.26 2.99
C ILE A 232 8.32 -13.73 1.70
N GLU A 233 9.60 -13.43 1.53
CA GLU A 233 10.38 -13.87 0.38
C GLU A 233 10.43 -15.39 0.31
N GLU A 234 10.78 -16.07 1.42
CA GLU A 234 10.77 -17.53 1.51
C GLU A 234 9.41 -18.14 1.16
N GLU A 235 8.32 -17.63 1.76
CA GLU A 235 6.99 -18.21 1.53
C GLU A 235 6.50 -17.95 0.10
N ASN A 236 6.77 -16.78 -0.46
CA ASN A 236 6.44 -16.49 -1.86
C ASN A 236 7.26 -17.37 -2.80
N MET A 237 8.55 -17.61 -2.54
CA MET A 237 9.35 -18.52 -3.37
C MET A 237 8.80 -19.96 -3.34
N ARG A 238 8.34 -20.44 -2.17
CA ARG A 238 7.63 -21.73 -2.08
C ARG A 238 6.31 -21.71 -2.84
N ASP A 239 5.56 -20.61 -2.81
CA ASP A 239 4.35 -20.46 -3.62
C ASP A 239 4.65 -20.53 -5.13
N LEU A 240 5.64 -19.77 -5.60
CA LEU A 240 6.05 -19.78 -7.00
C LEU A 240 6.45 -21.19 -7.46
N GLN A 241 7.17 -21.94 -6.62
CA GLN A 241 7.50 -23.34 -6.89
C GLN A 241 6.25 -24.22 -6.98
N ARG A 242 5.29 -24.04 -6.07
CA ARG A 242 3.99 -24.75 -6.13
C ARG A 242 3.23 -24.42 -7.42
N GLN A 243 3.28 -23.17 -7.91
CA GLN A 243 2.69 -22.80 -9.19
C GLN A 243 3.38 -23.49 -10.37
N ARG A 244 4.71 -23.51 -10.39
CA ARG A 244 5.52 -24.22 -11.41
C ARG A 244 5.14 -25.70 -11.50
N GLU A 245 5.09 -26.39 -10.36
CA GLU A 245 4.69 -27.81 -10.30
C GLU A 245 3.22 -28.05 -10.70
N LYS A 246 2.33 -27.12 -10.36
CA LYS A 246 0.93 -27.18 -10.78
C LYS A 246 0.79 -27.10 -12.30
N ILE A 247 1.59 -26.26 -12.96
CA ILE A 247 1.60 -26.14 -14.42
C ILE A 247 2.08 -27.44 -15.05
N LYS A 248 3.19 -28.02 -14.59
CA LYS A 248 3.69 -29.33 -15.07
C LYS A 248 2.61 -30.41 -14.99
N ARG A 249 1.90 -30.48 -13.86
CA ARG A 249 0.77 -31.42 -13.68
C ARG A 249 -0.35 -31.18 -14.69
N ILE A 250 -0.75 -29.93 -14.92
CA ILE A 250 -1.79 -29.58 -15.90
C ILE A 250 -1.37 -29.99 -17.31
N LYS A 251 -0.13 -29.70 -17.72
CA LYS A 251 0.37 -30.06 -19.06
C LYS A 251 0.45 -31.57 -19.25
N LYS A 252 0.89 -32.31 -18.22
CA LYS A 252 0.88 -33.78 -18.22
C LYS A 252 -0.53 -34.34 -18.42
N ILE A 253 -1.55 -33.76 -17.77
CA ILE A 253 -2.95 -34.17 -17.95
C ILE A 253 -3.45 -33.88 -19.37
N ARG A 254 -2.99 -32.78 -19.98
CA ARG A 254 -3.31 -32.42 -21.38
C ARG A 254 -2.57 -33.28 -22.42
N GLY A 255 -1.62 -34.11 -22.02
CA GLY A 255 -0.75 -34.85 -22.94
C GLY A 255 0.30 -33.99 -23.63
N GLU A 256 0.58 -32.80 -23.08
CA GLU A 256 1.61 -31.88 -23.56
C GLU A 256 2.94 -32.12 -22.85
N ASN A 257 4.04 -31.58 -23.40
CA ASN A 257 5.34 -31.61 -22.73
C ASN A 257 5.27 -30.81 -21.41
N PRO A 258 5.49 -31.43 -20.24
CA PRO A 258 5.42 -30.76 -18.95
C PRO A 258 6.62 -29.85 -18.67
N ASP A 259 7.74 -30.05 -19.35
CA ASP A 259 9.01 -29.37 -19.06
C ASP A 259 9.17 -28.05 -19.81
N VAL A 260 8.13 -27.62 -20.54
CA VAL A 260 8.12 -26.35 -21.28
C VAL A 260 6.95 -25.48 -20.84
N VAL A 261 7.10 -24.15 -20.88
CA VAL A 261 6.07 -23.19 -20.49
C VAL A 261 6.00 -22.00 -21.44
N ASN A 262 4.78 -21.59 -21.76
CA ASN A 262 4.47 -20.34 -22.44
C ASN A 262 4.34 -19.23 -21.39
N ILE A 263 4.99 -18.09 -21.60
CA ILE A 263 5.04 -17.01 -20.61
C ILE A 263 4.69 -15.64 -21.19
N GLN A 264 4.35 -14.74 -20.28
CA GLN A 264 4.40 -13.30 -20.48
C GLN A 264 5.35 -12.69 -19.45
N SER A 265 6.06 -11.64 -19.83
CA SER A 265 7.04 -11.00 -18.95
C SER A 265 7.07 -9.50 -19.12
N ASP A 266 7.39 -8.81 -18.03
CA ASP A 266 7.57 -7.36 -18.00
C ASP A 266 8.50 -6.96 -16.84
N CYS A 267 9.09 -5.77 -16.93
CA CYS A 267 9.96 -5.19 -15.93
C CYS A 267 9.43 -3.84 -15.43
N VAL A 268 9.23 -3.71 -14.12
CA VAL A 268 8.86 -2.43 -13.51
C VAL A 268 10.05 -1.77 -12.83
N TYR A 269 10.18 -0.47 -13.04
CA TYR A 269 11.23 0.37 -12.44
C TYR A 269 10.63 1.34 -11.42
N ASN A 270 11.39 1.63 -10.37
CA ASN A 270 10.98 2.59 -9.34
C ASN A 270 10.96 4.04 -9.85
N ASN A 271 11.80 4.39 -10.83
CA ASN A 271 11.87 5.70 -11.50
C ASN A 271 12.13 5.52 -12.99
N ALA A 272 12.20 6.63 -13.74
CA ALA A 272 12.65 6.60 -15.13
C ALA A 272 14.11 6.14 -15.24
N ILE A 273 14.42 5.36 -16.27
CA ILE A 273 15.76 4.79 -16.48
C ILE A 273 16.77 5.88 -16.88
N TYR A 274 16.32 6.91 -17.58
CA TYR A 274 17.13 8.04 -18.04
C TYR A 274 16.99 9.24 -17.10
N SER A 275 18.14 9.80 -16.68
CA SER A 275 18.18 11.18 -16.21
C SER A 275 18.08 12.08 -17.44
N GLY A 276 16.89 12.61 -17.73
CA GLY A 276 16.81 13.71 -18.67
C GLY A 276 17.56 14.89 -18.06
N ILE A 277 18.81 15.14 -18.46
CA ILE A 277 19.51 16.39 -18.12
C ILE A 277 18.58 17.53 -18.57
N GLY A 278 18.01 18.26 -17.60
CA GLY A 278 17.06 19.34 -17.82
C GLY A 278 15.58 18.98 -18.00
N LYS A 279 15.16 17.70 -17.92
CA LYS A 279 13.73 17.31 -18.03
C LYS A 279 13.14 16.65 -16.79
N THR A 280 13.96 16.03 -15.94
CA THR A 280 13.49 15.47 -14.65
C THR A 280 14.54 15.72 -13.56
N PRO A 281 14.19 16.37 -12.43
CA PRO A 281 15.12 16.60 -11.32
C PRO A 281 15.44 15.32 -10.50
N PHE A 282 14.96 14.15 -10.92
CA PHE A 282 15.05 12.90 -10.16
C PHE A 282 16.23 12.01 -10.58
N GLN A 283 16.77 11.26 -9.62
CA GLN A 283 17.80 10.26 -9.84
C GLN A 283 17.30 9.16 -10.81
N PRO A 284 18.16 8.61 -11.69
CA PRO A 284 17.82 7.47 -12.53
C PRO A 284 17.36 6.28 -11.67
N ALA A 285 16.61 5.36 -12.26
CA ALA A 285 16.12 4.17 -11.58
C ALA A 285 17.21 3.44 -10.78
N THR A 286 16.90 3.09 -9.54
CA THR A 286 17.82 2.41 -8.61
C THR A 286 17.34 1.02 -8.23
N GLN A 287 16.07 0.71 -8.51
CA GLN A 287 15.43 -0.55 -8.17
C GLN A 287 14.50 -0.95 -9.31
N CYS A 288 14.46 -2.25 -9.63
CA CYS A 288 13.51 -2.81 -10.58
C CYS A 288 13.02 -4.19 -10.11
N ALA A 289 11.90 -4.64 -10.66
CA ALA A 289 11.42 -5.99 -10.48
C ALA A 289 11.06 -6.55 -11.86
N TYR A 290 11.75 -7.63 -12.25
CA TYR A 290 11.40 -8.39 -13.44
C TYR A 290 10.42 -9.49 -13.05
N THR A 291 9.37 -9.68 -13.83
CA THR A 291 8.27 -10.58 -13.46
C THR A 291 7.87 -11.47 -14.61
N VAL A 292 7.51 -12.71 -14.29
CA VAL A 292 7.10 -13.73 -15.26
C VAL A 292 5.80 -14.38 -14.82
N ALA A 293 4.80 -14.35 -15.69
CA ALA A 293 3.54 -15.06 -15.53
C ALA A 293 3.36 -16.10 -16.63
N GLU A 294 2.69 -17.19 -16.29
CA GLU A 294 2.38 -18.27 -17.23
C GLU A 294 1.21 -17.91 -18.17
N ASN A 295 1.22 -18.48 -19.37
CA ASN A 295 0.19 -18.36 -20.41
C ASN A 295 -0.45 -19.71 -20.75
N GLU A 296 -0.47 -20.65 -19.81
CA GLU A 296 -1.01 -22.01 -19.94
C GLU A 296 -2.42 -22.16 -19.34
N THR A 297 -2.72 -21.35 -18.32
CA THR A 297 -3.98 -21.38 -17.58
C THR A 297 -4.69 -20.04 -17.63
N TYR A 298 -6.01 -20.05 -17.41
CA TYR A 298 -6.83 -18.84 -17.37
C TYR A 298 -6.45 -17.87 -16.25
N LYS A 299 -5.76 -18.35 -15.19
CA LYS A 299 -5.37 -17.50 -14.06
C LYS A 299 -4.14 -16.66 -14.35
N HIS A 300 -3.33 -17.08 -15.32
CA HIS A 300 -2.00 -16.52 -15.61
C HIS A 300 -1.21 -16.35 -14.30
N SER A 301 -1.03 -17.43 -13.53
CA SER A 301 -0.31 -17.35 -12.25
C SER A 301 1.08 -16.75 -12.42
N ILE A 302 1.52 -15.94 -11.47
CA ILE A 302 2.92 -15.49 -11.43
C ILE A 302 3.76 -16.71 -11.03
N ILE A 303 4.80 -16.97 -11.82
CA ILE A 303 5.69 -18.12 -11.64
C ILE A 303 7.11 -17.72 -11.32
N ASN A 304 7.53 -16.49 -11.63
CA ASN A 304 8.82 -15.97 -11.17
C ASN A 304 8.78 -14.44 -10.94
N THR A 305 9.59 -13.96 -10.00
CA THR A 305 9.83 -12.54 -9.77
C THR A 305 11.27 -12.33 -9.30
N LEU A 306 11.97 -11.38 -9.91
CA LEU A 306 13.36 -11.06 -9.62
C LEU A 306 13.52 -9.56 -9.31
N PRO A 307 13.50 -9.18 -8.02
CA PRO A 307 13.77 -7.82 -7.60
C PRO A 307 15.27 -7.52 -7.61
N LYS A 308 15.67 -6.43 -8.27
CA LYS A 308 17.03 -5.88 -8.26
C LYS A 308 17.09 -4.50 -7.61
N SER A 309 18.12 -4.27 -6.81
CA SER A 309 18.33 -3.03 -6.05
C SER A 309 19.81 -2.67 -6.00
N LYS A 310 20.11 -1.42 -6.37
CA LYS A 310 21.45 -0.80 -6.19
C LYS A 310 21.67 -0.27 -4.77
N LEU A 311 20.64 -0.27 -3.94
CA LEU A 311 20.64 0.46 -2.68
C LEU A 311 21.08 -0.41 -1.51
N CYS A 312 22.17 -0.01 -0.90
CA CYS A 312 22.67 -0.61 0.33
C CYS A 312 22.03 0.06 1.57
N SER A 313 21.53 -0.77 2.49
CA SER A 313 20.94 -0.36 3.77
C SER A 313 21.94 0.28 4.75
N LYS A 314 23.24 0.01 4.57
CA LYS A 314 24.35 0.47 5.44
C LYS A 314 25.06 1.69 4.88
N ARG A 315 25.42 1.66 3.59
CA ARG A 315 26.13 2.75 2.92
C ARG A 315 25.14 3.50 2.03
N LYS A 316 24.67 4.67 2.50
CA LYS A 316 23.84 5.56 1.69
C LYS A 316 24.68 6.07 0.51
N HIS A 317 24.39 5.60 -0.70
CA HIS A 317 24.85 6.17 -1.98
C HIS A 317 26.36 6.41 -2.18
N THR A 318 27.26 5.60 -1.62
CA THR A 318 28.68 5.72 -1.97
C THR A 318 29.00 4.90 -3.22
N VAL A 319 29.39 5.60 -4.28
CA VAL A 319 29.69 5.15 -5.64
C VAL A 319 30.82 4.11 -5.74
N SER A 320 31.57 3.83 -4.66
CA SER A 320 32.90 3.24 -4.75
C SER A 320 33.09 1.81 -4.22
N THR A 321 32.03 1.04 -3.92
CA THR A 321 32.22 -0.33 -3.41
C THR A 321 31.29 -1.32 -4.09
N ASN A 322 31.84 -2.45 -4.53
CA ASN A 322 31.06 -3.54 -5.10
C ASN A 322 30.10 -4.11 -4.05
N VAL A 323 29.05 -4.76 -4.52
CA VAL A 323 28.08 -5.47 -3.66
C VAL A 323 28.84 -6.40 -2.72
N GLY A 324 28.57 -6.30 -1.41
CA GLY A 324 29.17 -7.17 -0.40
C GLY A 324 30.55 -6.74 0.12
N GLU A 325 31.17 -5.68 -0.41
CA GLU A 325 32.45 -5.14 0.09
C GLU A 325 32.28 -4.28 1.36
N HIS A 326 31.49 -4.77 2.31
CA HIS A 326 31.36 -4.19 3.64
C HIS A 326 30.92 -5.23 4.68
N ALA A 327 31.34 -5.06 5.93
CA ALA A 327 30.96 -5.95 7.01
C ALA A 327 29.42 -5.95 7.25
N GLY A 328 28.82 -7.13 7.20
CA GLY A 328 27.40 -7.41 7.50
C GLY A 328 26.44 -7.27 6.30
N PRO A 329 25.12 -7.49 6.51
CA PRO A 329 24.17 -7.77 5.43
C PRO A 329 24.01 -6.57 4.49
N CYS A 330 24.14 -6.83 3.19
CA CYS A 330 23.94 -5.87 2.11
C CYS A 330 22.58 -6.11 1.46
N THR A 331 21.80 -5.06 1.27
CA THR A 331 20.50 -5.12 0.57
C THR A 331 20.59 -4.73 -0.90
N ALA A 332 21.77 -4.27 -1.35
CA ALA A 332 22.06 -4.16 -2.77
C ALA A 332 22.44 -5.53 -3.30
N ASN A 333 21.86 -5.93 -4.43
CA ASN A 333 22.16 -7.19 -5.12
C ASN A 333 22.69 -6.97 -6.54
N ILE A 334 22.90 -5.71 -6.93
CA ILE A 334 23.57 -5.29 -8.17
C ILE A 334 24.49 -4.12 -7.86
N ASN A 335 25.58 -3.99 -8.62
CA ASN A 335 26.53 -2.91 -8.39
C ASN A 335 25.97 -1.56 -8.84
N MET A 336 26.51 -0.46 -8.30
CA MET A 336 26.03 0.88 -8.64
C MET A 336 26.25 1.22 -10.12
N GLN A 337 27.37 0.73 -10.68
CA GLN A 337 27.77 0.87 -12.08
C GLN A 337 26.94 0.03 -13.07
N ASP A 338 26.31 -1.05 -12.61
CA ASP A 338 25.54 -1.93 -13.50
C ASP A 338 24.31 -1.20 -14.04
N SER A 339 23.98 -1.37 -15.32
CA SER A 339 22.76 -0.76 -15.86
C SER A 339 21.52 -1.43 -15.28
N ILE A 340 20.68 -0.66 -14.57
CA ILE A 340 19.40 -1.15 -14.04
C ILE A 340 18.43 -1.52 -15.16
N GLY A 341 18.52 -0.82 -16.30
CA GLY A 341 17.64 -0.98 -17.45
C GLY A 341 18.01 -2.15 -18.36
N ASN A 342 18.95 -3.01 -17.96
CA ASN A 342 19.32 -4.19 -18.74
C ASN A 342 18.28 -5.31 -18.55
N GLU A 343 17.11 -5.13 -19.17
CA GLU A 343 16.00 -6.08 -19.11
C GLU A 343 16.41 -7.47 -19.61
N GLU A 344 17.25 -7.54 -20.65
CA GLU A 344 17.74 -8.81 -21.22
C GLU A 344 18.49 -9.64 -20.17
N ARG A 345 19.36 -8.99 -19.38
CA ARG A 345 20.08 -9.65 -18.29
C ARG A 345 19.13 -10.17 -17.21
N TRP A 346 18.14 -9.38 -16.81
CA TRP A 346 17.19 -9.79 -15.77
C TRP A 346 16.26 -10.90 -16.25
N ALA A 347 15.84 -10.85 -17.51
CA ALA A 347 15.08 -11.91 -18.15
C ALA A 347 15.87 -13.21 -18.17
N ARG A 348 17.15 -13.15 -18.54
CA ARG A 348 18.05 -14.31 -18.59
C ARG A 348 18.18 -14.97 -17.21
N GLU A 349 18.51 -14.20 -16.17
CA GLU A 349 18.61 -14.73 -14.80
C GLU A 349 17.29 -15.40 -14.35
N CYS A 350 16.13 -14.80 -14.65
CA CYS A 350 14.83 -15.43 -14.37
C CYS A 350 14.58 -16.73 -15.13
N PHE A 351 15.03 -16.82 -16.39
CA PHE A 351 14.83 -18.00 -17.22
C PHE A 351 15.78 -19.14 -16.82
N GLU A 352 16.99 -18.81 -16.38
CA GLU A 352 17.93 -19.76 -15.76
C GLU A 352 17.32 -20.34 -14.47
N GLU A 353 16.74 -19.52 -13.57
CA GLU A 353 16.04 -20.02 -12.37
C GLU A 353 14.87 -20.95 -12.71
N LEU A 354 14.08 -20.63 -13.76
CA LEU A 354 13.00 -21.52 -14.21
C LEU A 354 13.55 -22.83 -14.79
N LYS A 355 14.68 -22.78 -15.48
CA LYS A 355 15.35 -23.95 -16.04
C LYS A 355 15.92 -24.85 -14.95
N GLU A 356 16.48 -24.29 -13.88
CA GLU A 356 16.92 -25.04 -12.69
C GLU A 356 15.77 -25.84 -12.07
N ASP A 357 14.56 -25.29 -12.10
CA ASP A 357 13.33 -25.99 -11.71
C ASP A 357 12.75 -26.90 -12.80
N GLY A 358 13.47 -27.14 -13.89
CA GLY A 358 13.04 -28.03 -14.97
C GLY A 358 11.92 -27.47 -15.84
N LEU A 359 11.83 -26.14 -16.00
CA LEU A 359 10.92 -25.47 -16.93
C LEU A 359 11.69 -24.65 -17.96
N GLU A 360 11.61 -25.08 -19.23
CA GLU A 360 12.12 -24.34 -20.38
C GLU A 360 11.05 -23.39 -20.95
N ILE A 361 11.50 -22.31 -21.59
CA ILE A 361 10.63 -21.33 -22.21
C ILE A 361 10.33 -21.73 -23.66
N ASN A 362 9.05 -21.92 -23.97
CA ASN A 362 8.59 -22.22 -25.34
C ASN A 362 8.15 -20.94 -26.08
N GLU A 363 7.39 -20.09 -25.41
CA GLU A 363 6.85 -18.85 -25.99
C GLU A 363 7.03 -17.69 -25.02
N VAL A 364 7.45 -16.54 -25.54
CA VAL A 364 7.58 -15.30 -24.75
C VAL A 364 6.68 -14.24 -25.35
N THR A 365 5.68 -13.80 -24.57
CA THR A 365 4.85 -12.64 -24.89
C THR A 365 5.38 -11.41 -24.18
N THR A 366 5.72 -10.37 -24.93
CA THR A 366 6.30 -9.14 -24.38
C THR A 366 5.66 -7.90 -24.97
N ASP A 367 5.96 -6.75 -24.36
CA ASP A 367 5.77 -5.48 -25.01
C ASP A 367 6.78 -5.32 -26.17
N PRO A 368 6.48 -4.51 -27.22
CA PRO A 368 7.31 -4.47 -28.43
C PRO A 368 8.71 -3.87 -28.25
N ASP A 369 8.94 -3.12 -27.18
CA ASP A 369 10.23 -2.54 -26.79
C ASP A 369 11.03 -3.39 -25.80
N SER A 370 10.47 -4.52 -25.37
CA SER A 370 11.15 -5.45 -24.46
C SER A 370 12.25 -6.23 -25.16
N SER A 371 13.37 -6.44 -24.46
CA SER A 371 14.47 -7.32 -24.89
C SER A 371 14.39 -8.73 -24.30
N ALA A 372 13.34 -9.08 -23.57
CA ALA A 372 13.21 -10.38 -22.91
C ALA A 372 13.29 -11.59 -23.86
N TYR A 373 12.77 -11.47 -25.09
CA TYR A 373 12.89 -12.55 -26.08
C TYR A 373 14.36 -12.88 -26.42
N ARG A 374 15.24 -11.87 -26.48
CA ARG A 374 16.67 -12.10 -26.76
C ARG A 374 17.32 -12.97 -25.70
N ALA A 375 16.91 -12.82 -24.44
CA ALA A 375 17.42 -13.67 -23.36
C ALA A 375 17.08 -15.15 -23.60
N ALA A 376 15.84 -15.46 -23.99
CA ALA A 376 15.45 -16.83 -24.33
C ALA A 376 16.21 -17.35 -25.56
N GLU A 377 16.38 -16.50 -26.59
CA GLU A 377 17.13 -16.85 -27.80
C GLU A 377 18.60 -17.14 -27.51
N CYS A 378 19.26 -16.33 -26.66
CA CYS A 378 20.63 -16.57 -26.23
C CYS A 378 20.78 -17.90 -25.47
N LEU A 379 19.85 -18.24 -24.57
CA LEU A 379 19.90 -19.53 -23.84
C LEU A 379 19.80 -20.73 -24.79
N TYR A 380 19.00 -20.62 -25.85
CA TYR A 380 18.93 -21.65 -26.89
C TYR A 380 20.20 -21.71 -27.74
N GLN A 381 20.74 -20.57 -28.17
CA GLN A 381 21.96 -20.50 -28.97
C GLN A 381 23.19 -21.03 -28.23
N GLU A 382 23.26 -20.85 -26.91
CA GLU A 382 24.32 -21.38 -26.04
C GLU A 382 24.14 -22.87 -25.70
N GLY A 383 23.03 -23.49 -26.12
CA GLY A 383 22.73 -24.90 -25.87
C GLY A 383 22.27 -25.22 -24.44
N LEU A 384 21.88 -24.21 -23.66
CA LEU A 384 21.37 -24.38 -22.29
C LEU A 384 19.90 -24.84 -22.27
N THR A 385 19.13 -24.51 -23.31
CA THR A 385 17.74 -24.98 -23.50
C THR A 385 17.61 -25.73 -24.80
N SER A 386 16.81 -26.79 -24.80
CA SER A 386 16.55 -27.61 -26.00
C SER A 386 15.45 -27.03 -26.90
N THR A 387 14.54 -26.26 -26.32
CA THR A 387 13.38 -25.69 -27.00
C THR A 387 13.73 -24.39 -27.72
N THR A 388 13.36 -24.26 -29.00
CA THR A 388 13.50 -22.99 -29.74
C THR A 388 12.39 -22.03 -29.32
N PRO A 389 12.71 -20.87 -28.71
CA PRO A 389 11.70 -19.95 -28.21
C PRO A 389 11.00 -19.19 -29.34
N ILE A 390 9.71 -18.91 -29.18
CA ILE A 390 8.90 -18.13 -30.12
C ILE A 390 8.53 -16.77 -29.50
N HIS A 391 8.68 -15.69 -30.28
CA HIS A 391 8.33 -14.33 -29.84
C HIS A 391 6.89 -13.95 -30.21
N PHE A 392 6.09 -13.56 -29.23
CA PHE A 392 4.80 -12.90 -29.42
C PHE A 392 4.79 -11.50 -28.81
N LEU A 393 3.97 -10.61 -29.39
CA LEU A 393 3.87 -9.21 -28.97
C LEU A 393 2.47 -8.85 -28.51
N ASP A 394 2.37 -8.05 -27.45
CA ASP A 394 1.09 -7.46 -27.03
C ASP A 394 0.60 -6.44 -28.06
N THR A 395 -0.48 -6.81 -28.75
CA THR A 395 -1.15 -5.98 -29.76
C THR A 395 -1.59 -4.60 -29.29
N ARG A 396 -1.83 -4.39 -27.99
CA ARG A 396 -2.26 -3.11 -27.41
C ARG A 396 -1.16 -2.06 -27.46
N HIS A 397 0.09 -2.48 -27.23
CA HIS A 397 1.26 -1.59 -27.18
C HIS A 397 1.89 -1.38 -28.56
N VAL A 398 1.61 -2.25 -29.53
CA VAL A 398 2.11 -2.12 -30.91
C VAL A 398 1.71 -0.79 -31.55
N ALA A 399 0.48 -0.31 -31.36
CA ALA A 399 0.05 0.97 -31.96
C ALA A 399 0.82 2.17 -31.38
N SER A 400 1.09 2.17 -30.08
CA SER A 400 1.89 3.21 -29.41
C SER A 400 3.34 3.19 -29.92
N ASN A 401 3.94 2.01 -30.04
CA ASN A 401 5.30 1.86 -30.54
C ASN A 401 5.40 2.15 -32.04
N HIS A 402 4.36 1.86 -32.83
CA HIS A 402 4.26 2.25 -34.23
C HIS A 402 4.28 3.77 -34.39
N ARG A 403 3.49 4.49 -33.58
CA ARG A 403 3.53 5.95 -33.55
C ARG A 403 4.93 6.49 -33.19
N LYS A 404 5.61 5.90 -32.20
CA LYS A 404 6.98 6.30 -31.84
C LYS A 404 7.96 6.03 -32.99
N PHE A 405 7.84 4.89 -33.66
CA PHE A 405 8.68 4.51 -34.80
C PHE A 405 8.58 5.55 -35.92
N VAL A 406 7.36 5.90 -36.35
CA VAL A 406 7.14 6.89 -37.42
C VAL A 406 7.64 8.28 -37.02
N ASN A 407 7.50 8.66 -35.74
CA ASN A 407 8.01 9.92 -35.22
C ASN A 407 9.54 10.01 -35.15
N ASN A 408 10.21 8.89 -34.87
CA ASN A 408 11.66 8.85 -34.76
C ASN A 408 12.36 8.69 -36.12
N LEU A 409 11.63 8.28 -37.15
CA LEU A 409 12.15 8.14 -38.50
C LEU A 409 12.34 9.53 -39.13
N SER A 410 13.59 10.01 -39.17
CA SER A 410 13.93 11.36 -39.63
C SER A 410 13.49 11.64 -41.07
N THR A 411 13.54 10.63 -41.93
CA THR A 411 13.17 10.70 -43.35
C THR A 411 11.68 11.00 -43.57
N VAL A 412 10.82 10.66 -42.60
CA VAL A 412 9.38 10.99 -42.69
C VAL A 412 9.17 12.50 -42.70
N CYS A 413 9.99 13.26 -41.97
CA CYS A 413 9.90 14.72 -41.96
C CYS A 413 10.08 15.32 -43.36
N ASP A 414 10.92 14.70 -44.20
CA ASP A 414 11.29 15.22 -45.52
C ASP A 414 10.14 15.15 -46.52
N ILE A 415 9.25 14.16 -46.37
CA ILE A 415 8.09 13.93 -47.24
C ILE A 415 6.81 14.62 -46.76
N MET A 416 6.84 15.33 -45.61
CA MET A 416 5.65 16.02 -45.10
C MET A 416 5.30 17.24 -45.97
N PRO A 417 4.01 17.43 -46.33
CA PRO A 417 3.56 18.50 -47.23
C PRO A 417 3.50 19.86 -46.52
N ALA A 418 4.66 20.39 -46.15
CA ALA A 418 4.81 21.74 -45.60
C ALA A 418 6.14 22.37 -46.04
N ARG A 419 6.21 23.70 -46.01
CA ARG A 419 7.42 24.45 -46.40
C ARG A 419 8.44 24.55 -45.27
N LEU A 420 7.99 24.81 -44.05
CA LEU A 420 8.89 25.05 -42.91
C LEU A 420 9.17 23.74 -42.16
N LYS A 421 10.43 23.51 -41.76
CA LYS A 421 10.83 22.34 -40.97
C LYS A 421 10.00 22.16 -39.70
N VAL A 422 9.70 23.25 -38.98
CA VAL A 422 8.85 23.22 -37.77
C VAL A 422 7.43 22.72 -38.07
N GLN A 423 6.85 23.12 -39.20
CA GLN A 423 5.54 22.65 -39.64
C GLN A 423 5.59 21.18 -40.04
N ARG A 424 6.64 20.76 -40.75
CA ARG A 424 6.88 19.34 -41.11
C ARG A 424 6.98 18.46 -39.88
N THR A 425 7.73 18.85 -38.85
CA THR A 425 7.82 18.09 -37.59
C THR A 425 6.47 17.97 -36.87
N ARG A 426 5.65 19.03 -36.88
CA ARG A 426 4.30 18.97 -36.32
C ARG A 426 3.39 18.04 -37.13
N LEU A 427 3.44 18.12 -38.46
CA LEU A 427 2.68 17.23 -39.35
C LEU A 427 3.12 15.78 -39.21
N GLN A 428 4.43 15.51 -39.08
CA GLN A 428 4.96 14.17 -38.81
C GLN A 428 4.34 13.58 -37.53
N SER A 429 4.19 14.37 -36.48
CA SER A 429 3.55 13.92 -35.22
C SER A 429 2.08 13.55 -35.39
N LEU A 430 1.34 14.30 -36.20
CA LEU A 430 -0.05 14.01 -36.54
C LEU A 430 -0.17 12.79 -37.47
N PHE A 431 0.66 12.75 -38.50
CA PHE A 431 0.77 11.64 -39.45
C PHE A 431 1.13 10.33 -38.75
N ALA A 432 2.08 10.33 -37.83
CA ALA A 432 2.42 9.15 -37.03
C ALA A 432 1.24 8.63 -36.20
N SER A 433 0.42 9.54 -35.67
CA SER A 433 -0.79 9.16 -34.92
C SER A 433 -1.86 8.59 -35.84
N ASP A 434 -2.04 9.20 -37.02
CA ASP A 434 -2.98 8.73 -38.04
C ASP A 434 -2.60 7.37 -38.63
N MET A 435 -1.35 7.22 -39.05
CA MET A 435 -0.80 6.01 -39.63
C MET A 435 -0.96 4.81 -38.68
N ALA A 436 -0.63 5.02 -37.40
CA ALA A 436 -0.81 3.99 -36.37
C ALA A 436 -2.30 3.64 -36.17
N ALA A 437 -3.18 4.64 -36.11
CA ALA A 437 -4.62 4.41 -35.99
C ALA A 437 -5.18 3.66 -37.21
N ARG A 438 -4.77 4.02 -38.42
CA ARG A 438 -5.19 3.39 -39.67
C ARG A 438 -4.77 1.93 -39.74
N CYS A 439 -3.48 1.67 -39.57
CA CYS A 439 -2.95 0.31 -39.64
C CYS A 439 -3.57 -0.59 -38.57
N GLN A 440 -3.83 -0.05 -37.37
CA GLN A 440 -4.50 -0.80 -36.32
C GLN A 440 -5.97 -1.08 -36.66
N ALA A 441 -6.69 -0.11 -37.23
CA ALA A 441 -8.08 -0.30 -37.63
C ALA A 441 -8.22 -1.35 -38.74
N GLU A 442 -7.35 -1.32 -39.76
CA GLU A 442 -7.26 -2.33 -40.81
C GLU A 442 -6.99 -3.73 -40.23
N PHE A 443 -6.01 -3.84 -39.33
CA PHE A 443 -5.68 -5.09 -38.66
C PHE A 443 -6.86 -5.64 -37.85
N VAL A 444 -7.57 -4.79 -37.10
CA VAL A 444 -8.72 -5.20 -36.30
C VAL A 444 -9.87 -5.69 -37.19
N GLN A 445 -10.20 -4.96 -38.26
CA GLN A 445 -11.25 -5.37 -39.19
C GLN A 445 -10.90 -6.66 -39.92
N ALA A 446 -9.64 -6.82 -40.36
CA ALA A 446 -9.16 -8.06 -40.95
C ALA A 446 -9.29 -9.24 -39.97
N ASN A 447 -8.93 -9.05 -38.70
CA ASN A 447 -9.08 -10.09 -37.67
C ASN A 447 -10.53 -10.50 -37.45
N ILE A 448 -11.45 -9.53 -37.42
CA ILE A 448 -12.88 -9.79 -37.26
C ILE A 448 -13.41 -10.58 -38.46
N ARG A 449 -13.01 -10.21 -39.68
CA ARG A 449 -13.53 -10.81 -40.92
C ARG A 449 -12.98 -12.21 -41.22
N TYR A 450 -11.73 -12.48 -40.87
CA TYR A 450 -11.04 -13.73 -41.21
C TYR A 450 -10.75 -14.64 -40.01
N HIS A 451 -11.45 -14.43 -38.88
CA HIS A 451 -11.39 -15.27 -37.69
C HIS A 451 -9.95 -15.60 -37.21
N LYS A 452 -9.04 -14.62 -37.28
CA LYS A 452 -7.62 -14.75 -36.88
C LYS A 452 -6.79 -15.79 -37.67
N SER A 453 -7.19 -16.17 -38.89
CA SER A 453 -6.36 -17.06 -39.73
C SER A 453 -5.06 -16.37 -40.17
N PRO A 454 -3.86 -16.82 -39.74
CA PRO A 454 -2.61 -16.07 -39.96
C PRO A 454 -2.24 -15.94 -41.44
N ASP A 455 -2.41 -17.00 -42.23
CA ASP A 455 -1.95 -17.02 -43.62
C ASP A 455 -2.87 -16.23 -44.54
N VAL A 456 -4.18 -16.29 -44.29
CA VAL A 456 -5.16 -15.44 -44.98
C VAL A 456 -4.92 -13.97 -44.64
N MET A 457 -4.64 -13.65 -43.37
CA MET A 457 -4.33 -12.28 -42.96
C MET A 457 -3.06 -11.75 -43.64
N LYS A 458 -1.98 -12.53 -43.73
CA LYS A 458 -0.74 -12.12 -44.43
C LYS A 458 -1.02 -11.77 -45.89
N SER A 459 -1.75 -12.63 -46.60
CA SER A 459 -2.10 -12.41 -48.00
C SER A 459 -3.02 -11.21 -48.21
N LYS A 460 -4.01 -10.99 -47.34
CA LYS A 460 -4.95 -9.87 -47.51
C LYS A 460 -4.35 -8.53 -47.08
N LEU A 461 -3.56 -8.51 -46.01
CA LEU A 461 -2.94 -7.29 -45.51
C LEU A 461 -1.78 -6.79 -46.37
N SER A 462 -1.19 -7.62 -47.24
CA SER A 462 -0.22 -7.14 -48.23
C SER A 462 -0.87 -6.17 -49.22
N TYR A 463 -2.02 -6.51 -49.80
CA TYR A 463 -2.76 -5.62 -50.70
C TYR A 463 -3.29 -4.36 -49.98
N VAL A 464 -3.67 -4.49 -48.72
CA VAL A 464 -4.05 -3.34 -47.88
C VAL A 464 -2.86 -2.40 -47.71
N SER A 465 -1.64 -2.91 -47.59
CA SER A 465 -0.46 -2.09 -47.40
C SER A 465 -0.17 -1.22 -48.63
N ASP A 466 -0.34 -1.77 -49.83
CA ASP A 466 -0.28 -1.01 -51.09
C ASP A 466 -1.38 0.08 -51.15
N ALA A 467 -2.62 -0.30 -50.83
CA ALA A 467 -3.75 0.63 -50.79
C ALA A 467 -3.56 1.78 -49.78
N ILE A 468 -2.88 1.53 -48.64
CA ILE A 468 -2.56 2.55 -47.65
C ILE A 468 -1.59 3.58 -48.22
N VAL A 469 -0.52 3.11 -48.88
CA VAL A 469 0.51 3.98 -49.47
C VAL A 469 -0.11 4.88 -50.54
N GLY A 470 -0.83 4.31 -51.51
CA GLY A 470 -1.52 5.08 -52.55
C GLY A 470 -2.47 6.12 -51.96
N CYS A 471 -3.21 5.75 -50.91
CA CYS A 471 -4.17 6.64 -50.26
C CYS A 471 -3.52 7.87 -49.61
N TYR A 472 -2.33 7.76 -49.04
CA TYR A 472 -1.61 8.94 -48.50
C TYR A 472 -1.03 9.84 -49.60
N CYS A 473 -0.94 9.32 -50.82
CA CYS A 473 -0.56 10.04 -52.03
C CYS A 473 -1.76 10.53 -52.86
N GLY A 474 -2.99 10.41 -52.34
CA GLY A 474 -4.20 10.84 -53.03
C GLY A 474 -4.80 9.82 -54.02
N ASP A 475 -4.15 8.67 -54.24
CA ASP A 475 -4.70 7.58 -55.05
C ASP A 475 -5.55 6.62 -54.20
N HIS A 476 -6.81 6.47 -54.57
CA HIS A 476 -7.79 5.68 -53.83
C HIS A 476 -8.37 4.51 -54.63
N THR A 477 -7.83 4.21 -55.81
CA THR A 477 -8.26 3.11 -56.66
C THR A 477 -8.33 1.79 -55.89
N ASP A 478 -7.23 1.44 -55.23
CA ASP A 478 -7.05 0.22 -54.45
C ASP A 478 -7.76 0.21 -53.09
N CYS A 479 -8.12 1.38 -52.55
CA CYS A 479 -8.84 1.46 -51.28
C CYS A 479 -10.20 0.76 -51.38
N SER A 480 -10.92 0.96 -52.48
CA SER A 480 -12.24 0.37 -52.68
C SER A 480 -12.22 -1.16 -52.77
N LEU A 481 -11.09 -1.72 -53.22
CA LEU A 481 -10.91 -3.16 -53.45
C LEU A 481 -10.35 -3.87 -52.21
N TYR A 482 -9.40 -3.25 -51.51
CA TYR A 482 -8.59 -3.94 -50.50
C TYR A 482 -8.73 -3.39 -49.09
N SER A 483 -8.98 -2.08 -48.90
CA SER A 483 -9.06 -1.49 -47.56
C SER A 483 -10.36 -1.87 -46.85
N PHE A 484 -10.27 -2.21 -45.57
CA PHE A 484 -11.42 -2.53 -44.72
C PHE A 484 -12.04 -1.28 -44.07
N VAL A 485 -11.30 -0.18 -43.98
CA VAL A 485 -11.72 1.03 -43.25
C VAL A 485 -11.83 2.27 -44.14
N CYS A 486 -11.21 2.26 -45.32
CA CYS A 486 -11.32 3.31 -46.32
C CYS A 486 -12.24 2.84 -47.46
N SER A 487 -13.47 3.31 -47.47
CA SER A 487 -14.40 3.08 -48.58
C SER A 487 -14.63 4.38 -49.34
N ILE A 488 -14.27 4.39 -50.63
CA ILE A 488 -14.57 5.51 -51.51
C ILE A 488 -15.54 5.03 -52.58
N SER A 489 -16.79 5.46 -52.43
CA SER A 489 -17.73 5.63 -53.55
C SER A 489 -17.74 7.08 -54.05
N ARG A 490 -17.24 8.05 -53.25
CA ARG A 490 -17.05 9.48 -53.59
C ARG A 490 -15.87 10.08 -52.78
N LYS A 491 -15.18 11.08 -53.35
CA LYS A 491 -13.97 11.74 -52.78
C LYS A 491 -14.10 12.22 -51.31
N SER A 492 -15.31 12.44 -50.78
CA SER A 492 -15.54 12.95 -49.42
C SER A 492 -15.64 11.88 -48.32
N GLN A 493 -15.30 10.62 -48.62
CA GLN A 493 -15.38 9.49 -47.66
C GLN A 493 -14.05 8.79 -47.40
N SER A 494 -12.94 9.36 -47.87
CA SER A 494 -11.60 8.80 -47.66
C SER A 494 -11.24 8.71 -46.18
N TRP A 495 -10.27 7.85 -45.85
CA TRP A 495 -9.70 7.80 -44.50
C TRP A 495 -9.17 9.16 -44.05
N ILE A 496 -8.49 9.90 -44.95
CA ILE A 496 -7.86 11.19 -44.64
C ILE A 496 -8.93 12.26 -44.32
N ASP A 497 -10.05 12.27 -45.03
CA ASP A 497 -11.16 13.20 -44.75
C ASP A 497 -11.88 12.91 -43.43
N LYS A 498 -11.88 11.63 -43.02
CA LYS A 498 -12.44 11.17 -41.74
C LYS A 498 -11.43 11.24 -40.59
N SER A 499 -10.15 11.42 -40.89
CA SER A 499 -9.07 11.41 -39.91
C SER A 499 -9.29 12.46 -38.84
N ALA A 500 -9.21 12.05 -37.57
CA ALA A 500 -9.18 12.98 -36.44
C ALA A 500 -7.91 13.85 -36.41
N TYR A 501 -6.85 13.43 -37.11
CA TYR A 501 -5.51 14.03 -37.05
C TYR A 501 -5.19 14.89 -38.28
N LEU A 502 -5.54 14.44 -39.48
CA LEU A 502 -5.09 15.03 -40.75
C LEU A 502 -6.15 15.84 -41.50
N LYS A 503 -7.45 15.67 -41.18
CA LYS A 503 -8.57 16.32 -41.89
C LYS A 503 -8.43 17.83 -42.08
N ARG A 504 -7.85 18.54 -41.10
CA ARG A 504 -7.73 20.02 -41.12
C ARG A 504 -6.55 20.54 -41.95
N HIS A 505 -5.76 19.66 -42.55
CA HIS A 505 -4.46 19.99 -43.13
C HIS A 505 -4.34 19.81 -44.65
N ASN A 506 -5.43 19.44 -45.35
CA ASN A 506 -5.42 19.13 -46.79
C ASN A 506 -4.20 18.26 -47.17
N PHE A 507 -4.09 17.11 -46.51
CA PHE A 507 -2.88 16.32 -46.45
C PHE A 507 -2.75 15.39 -47.66
N GLU A 508 -1.71 15.60 -48.45
CA GLU A 508 -1.36 14.76 -49.60
C GLU A 508 0.17 14.73 -49.75
N ILE A 509 0.75 13.54 -49.92
CA ILE A 509 2.20 13.37 -50.09
C ILE A 509 2.49 13.18 -51.58
N GLU A 510 3.45 13.94 -52.11
CA GLU A 510 3.92 13.76 -53.49
C GLU A 510 4.54 12.38 -53.69
N LEU A 511 3.98 11.60 -54.63
CA LEU A 511 4.47 10.25 -54.93
C LEU A 511 5.76 10.30 -55.75
N ASN A 512 6.80 9.71 -55.18
CA ASN A 512 8.08 9.39 -55.81
C ASN A 512 8.68 8.14 -55.12
N GLU A 513 9.70 7.53 -55.72
CA GLU A 513 10.31 6.29 -55.22
C GLU A 513 10.76 6.39 -53.74
N ASN A 514 11.27 7.56 -53.33
CA ASN A 514 11.69 7.79 -51.94
C ASN A 514 10.50 7.83 -50.97
N SER A 515 9.45 8.59 -51.31
CA SER A 515 8.23 8.70 -50.50
C SER A 515 7.49 7.37 -50.39
N GLU A 516 7.44 6.59 -51.47
CA GLU A 516 6.83 5.27 -51.48
C GLU A 516 7.58 4.32 -50.54
N ASN A 517 8.91 4.29 -50.61
CA ASN A 517 9.75 3.48 -49.72
C ASN A 517 9.57 3.86 -48.24
N ILE A 518 9.52 5.15 -47.92
CA ILE A 518 9.31 5.64 -46.55
C ILE A 518 7.91 5.26 -46.04
N LEU A 519 6.86 5.44 -46.86
CA LEU A 519 5.50 5.08 -46.51
C LEU A 519 5.35 3.57 -46.31
N ARG A 520 5.93 2.77 -47.21
CA ARG A 520 5.98 1.30 -47.08
C ARG A 520 6.68 0.88 -45.79
N GLN A 521 7.81 1.50 -45.45
CA GLN A 521 8.50 1.24 -44.18
C GLN A 521 7.59 1.56 -42.97
N CYS A 522 6.83 2.65 -43.02
CA CYS A 522 5.87 3.01 -41.98
C CYS A 522 4.74 1.99 -41.87
N VAL A 523 4.12 1.58 -42.97
CA VAL A 523 2.99 0.63 -42.97
C VAL A 523 3.44 -0.77 -42.56
N ASN A 524 4.57 -1.24 -43.10
CA ASN A 524 5.12 -2.56 -42.83
C ASN A 524 5.56 -2.75 -41.37
N TYR A 525 5.76 -1.68 -40.61
CA TYR A 525 5.98 -1.78 -39.17
C TYR A 525 4.84 -2.55 -38.49
N ARG A 526 3.57 -2.29 -38.87
CA ARG A 526 2.40 -2.96 -38.28
C ARG A 526 1.89 -4.13 -39.12
N LEU A 527 1.78 -3.93 -40.43
CA LEU A 527 1.15 -4.88 -41.36
C LEU A 527 2.15 -5.79 -42.09
N GLY A 528 3.45 -5.63 -41.83
CA GLY A 528 4.48 -6.47 -42.42
C GLY A 528 4.40 -7.93 -41.94
N PRO A 529 4.83 -8.90 -42.76
CA PRO A 529 4.66 -10.33 -42.48
C PRO A 529 5.31 -10.77 -41.16
N GLY A 530 6.45 -10.19 -40.78
CA GLY A 530 7.10 -10.46 -39.50
C GLY A 530 6.29 -10.00 -38.29
N MET A 531 5.71 -8.80 -38.33
CA MET A 531 4.88 -8.28 -37.24
C MET A 531 3.54 -9.03 -37.15
N LEU A 532 2.96 -9.42 -38.29
CA LEU A 532 1.76 -10.25 -38.32
C LEU A 532 1.98 -11.63 -37.69
N ALA A 533 3.14 -12.26 -37.93
CA ALA A 533 3.49 -13.51 -37.27
C ALA A 533 3.58 -13.34 -35.73
N LYS A 534 4.24 -12.27 -35.27
CA LYS A 534 4.38 -11.96 -33.82
C LYS A 534 3.08 -11.55 -33.14
N THR A 535 2.07 -11.11 -33.88
CA THR A 535 0.76 -10.68 -33.34
C THR A 535 -0.38 -11.67 -33.63
N ALA A 536 -0.09 -12.80 -34.27
CA ALA A 536 -1.09 -13.77 -34.74
C ALA A 536 -1.97 -14.33 -33.60
N LYS A 537 -1.39 -14.61 -32.42
CA LYS A 537 -2.14 -15.13 -31.27
C LYS A 537 -3.07 -14.11 -30.60
N SER A 538 -2.98 -12.81 -30.97
CA SER A 538 -3.64 -11.73 -30.24
C SER A 538 -3.35 -11.77 -28.72
N ALA A 539 -2.11 -12.14 -28.36
CA ALA A 539 -1.67 -12.24 -26.98
C ALA A 539 -1.63 -10.85 -26.31
N ASN A 540 -1.68 -10.84 -24.97
CA ASN A 540 -1.59 -9.62 -24.19
C ASN A 540 -0.78 -9.84 -22.89
N THR A 541 -0.26 -8.75 -22.33
CA THR A 541 0.55 -8.70 -21.10
C THR A 541 -0.26 -8.21 -19.88
N GLN A 542 -1.61 -8.36 -19.89
CA GLN A 542 -2.49 -7.77 -18.86
C GLN A 542 -2.17 -8.22 -17.44
N LYS A 543 -1.75 -9.47 -17.27
CA LYS A 543 -1.46 -10.02 -15.94
C LYS A 543 -0.20 -9.42 -15.34
N VAL A 544 0.89 -9.33 -16.10
CA VAL A 544 2.13 -8.70 -15.65
C VAL A 544 1.94 -7.19 -15.46
N GLU A 545 1.12 -6.53 -16.28
CA GLU A 545 0.68 -5.16 -16.01
C GLU A 545 -0.09 -5.01 -14.69
N ALA A 546 -0.97 -5.97 -14.36
CA ALA A 546 -1.70 -5.99 -13.09
C ALA A 546 -0.75 -6.18 -11.89
N LEU A 547 0.25 -7.05 -12.03
CA LEU A 547 1.31 -7.19 -11.04
C LEU A 547 2.12 -5.90 -10.89
N ASN A 548 2.47 -5.23 -11.99
CA ASN A 548 3.17 -3.95 -11.95
C ASN A 548 2.36 -2.87 -11.21
N ARG A 549 1.03 -2.86 -11.36
CA ARG A 549 0.15 -2.00 -10.53
C ARG A 549 0.16 -2.42 -9.06
N SER A 550 0.16 -3.72 -8.77
CA SER A 550 0.26 -4.25 -7.40
C SER A 550 1.58 -3.84 -6.74
N ILE A 551 2.71 -3.96 -7.45
CA ILE A 551 4.04 -3.52 -6.99
C ILE A 551 4.03 -2.02 -6.72
N ARG A 552 3.44 -1.19 -7.59
CA ARG A 552 3.33 0.26 -7.33
C ARG A 552 2.48 0.59 -6.10
N SER A 553 1.57 -0.30 -5.69
CA SER A 553 0.78 -0.11 -4.45
C SER A 553 1.59 -0.41 -3.18
N THR A 554 2.58 -1.30 -3.24
CA THR A 554 3.46 -1.63 -2.09
C THR A 554 4.77 -0.84 -2.09
N VAL A 555 5.24 -0.44 -3.28
CA VAL A 555 6.46 0.32 -3.57
C VAL A 555 6.11 1.48 -4.51
N PRO A 556 5.53 2.57 -3.98
CA PRO A 556 5.17 3.73 -4.81
C PRO A 556 6.41 4.47 -5.30
N VAL A 557 6.33 5.04 -6.50
CA VAL A 557 7.43 5.72 -7.24
C VAL A 557 8.08 6.86 -6.43
N ASN A 558 7.31 7.52 -5.56
CA ASN A 558 7.79 8.63 -4.73
C ASN A 558 8.53 8.19 -3.45
N VAL A 559 8.62 6.89 -3.17
CA VAL A 559 9.28 6.37 -1.97
C VAL A 559 10.29 5.28 -2.33
N THR A 560 11.51 5.46 -1.83
CA THR A 560 12.60 4.51 -2.05
C THR A 560 12.78 3.60 -0.83
N TYR A 561 12.68 2.28 -1.04
CA TYR A 561 12.80 1.29 0.04
C TYR A 561 14.16 0.59 -0.01
N ALA A 562 15.19 1.15 0.62
CA ALA A 562 16.53 0.55 0.58
C ALA A 562 16.66 -0.77 1.37
N ARG A 563 15.76 -1.04 2.34
CA ARG A 563 15.92 -2.14 3.32
C ARG A 563 15.03 -3.36 3.08
N ASN A 564 13.82 -3.14 2.58
CA ASN A 564 12.78 -4.17 2.45
C ASN A 564 12.04 -4.10 1.10
N PHE A 565 12.73 -3.63 0.05
CA PHE A 565 12.21 -3.61 -1.32
C PHE A 565 11.83 -5.00 -1.80
N THR A 566 12.73 -5.97 -1.65
CA THR A 566 12.52 -7.38 -2.03
C THR A 566 11.24 -7.94 -1.41
N GLY A 567 11.09 -7.88 -0.07
CA GLY A 567 9.89 -8.39 0.59
C GLY A 567 8.59 -7.70 0.14
N ARG A 568 8.63 -6.41 -0.21
CA ARG A 568 7.46 -5.69 -0.74
C ARG A 568 7.09 -6.11 -2.17
N VAL A 569 8.07 -6.44 -3.00
CA VAL A 569 7.85 -7.01 -4.34
C VAL A 569 7.27 -8.42 -4.22
N HIS A 570 7.84 -9.28 -3.35
CA HIS A 570 7.32 -10.62 -3.10
C HIS A 570 5.91 -10.59 -2.49
N THR A 571 5.61 -9.63 -1.62
CA THR A 571 4.25 -9.38 -1.11
C THR A 571 3.27 -9.07 -2.25
N ALA A 572 3.65 -8.19 -3.17
CA ALA A 572 2.82 -7.81 -4.31
C ALA A 572 2.58 -9.00 -5.26
N CYS A 573 3.59 -9.85 -5.45
CA CYS A 573 3.52 -11.09 -6.21
C CYS A 573 2.55 -12.09 -5.57
N HIS A 574 2.74 -12.40 -4.29
CA HIS A 574 1.89 -13.32 -3.53
C HIS A 574 0.42 -12.86 -3.52
N LYS A 575 0.20 -11.55 -3.34
CA LYS A 575 -1.13 -10.92 -3.41
C LYS A 575 -1.82 -11.12 -4.76
N VAL A 576 -1.09 -11.13 -5.88
CA VAL A 576 -1.66 -11.31 -7.22
C VAL A 576 -2.02 -12.77 -7.52
N ASN A 577 -1.33 -13.72 -6.88
CA ASN A 577 -1.64 -15.15 -7.00
C ASN A 577 -2.84 -15.56 -6.12
N HIS A 578 -2.90 -15.07 -4.88
CA HIS A 578 -3.88 -15.53 -3.87
C HIS A 578 -5.04 -14.57 -3.61
N GLY A 579 -4.91 -13.31 -4.05
CA GLY A 579 -5.78 -12.22 -3.59
C GLY A 579 -5.31 -11.62 -2.26
N THR A 580 -5.75 -10.40 -1.96
CA THR A 580 -5.25 -9.63 -0.81
C THR A 580 -5.55 -10.30 0.54
N GLY A 581 -6.79 -10.76 0.76
CA GLY A 581 -7.20 -11.38 2.03
C GLY A 581 -6.42 -12.66 2.33
N ASN A 582 -6.49 -13.65 1.43
CA ASN A 582 -5.78 -14.92 1.57
C ASN A 582 -4.26 -14.73 1.66
N SER A 583 -3.69 -13.80 0.89
CA SER A 583 -2.27 -13.47 0.99
C SER A 583 -1.88 -13.02 2.39
N ILE A 584 -2.68 -12.15 3.02
CA ILE A 584 -2.43 -11.70 4.39
C ILE A 584 -2.52 -12.87 5.37
N VAL A 585 -3.54 -13.73 5.26
CA VAL A 585 -3.71 -14.91 6.15
C VAL A 585 -2.48 -15.83 6.09
N ILE A 586 -2.10 -16.25 4.88
CA ILE A 586 -0.97 -17.17 4.66
C ILE A 586 0.35 -16.54 5.15
N LEU A 587 0.60 -15.27 4.82
CA LEU A 587 1.85 -14.61 5.23
C LEU A 587 1.90 -14.31 6.73
N CYS A 588 0.75 -14.04 7.36
CA CYS A 588 0.64 -13.91 8.82
C CYS A 588 0.92 -15.25 9.53
N GLU A 589 0.41 -16.36 9.01
CA GLU A 589 0.72 -17.70 9.50
C GLU A 589 2.22 -18.00 9.37
N ALA A 590 2.82 -17.78 8.19
CA ALA A 590 4.26 -17.94 7.96
C ALA A 590 5.12 -17.02 8.86
N ALA A 591 4.62 -15.83 9.16
CA ALA A 591 5.25 -14.91 10.12
C ALA A 591 5.23 -15.45 11.55
N GLY A 592 4.35 -16.38 11.90
CA GLY A 592 4.13 -16.90 13.25
C GLY A 592 3.05 -16.13 14.02
N SER A 593 2.20 -15.38 13.31
CA SER A 593 1.08 -14.61 13.84
C SER A 593 -0.21 -15.00 13.10
N PRO A 594 -0.67 -16.26 13.21
CA PRO A 594 -1.85 -16.71 12.50
C PRO A 594 -3.06 -15.87 12.88
N ILE A 595 -3.85 -15.49 11.87
CA ILE A 595 -5.12 -14.80 12.08
C ILE A 595 -6.12 -15.84 12.55
N GLN A 596 -6.69 -15.65 13.74
CA GLN A 596 -7.79 -16.48 14.19
C GLN A 596 -9.10 -15.90 13.61
N PRO A 597 -9.98 -16.75 13.05
CA PRO A 597 -11.32 -16.32 12.69
C PRO A 597 -12.00 -15.69 13.90
N VAL A 598 -12.62 -14.53 13.69
CA VAL A 598 -13.49 -13.93 14.69
C VAL A 598 -14.84 -14.58 14.52
N ASP A 599 -15.26 -15.38 15.50
CA ASP A 599 -16.64 -15.86 15.56
C ASP A 599 -17.58 -14.70 15.90
N GLY A 600 -18.73 -14.68 15.26
CA GLY A 600 -19.74 -13.67 15.51
C GLY A 600 -20.28 -13.79 16.94
N ARG A 601 -20.54 -12.66 17.58
CA ARG A 601 -21.31 -12.63 18.83
C ARG A 601 -22.57 -11.83 18.64
N TRP A 602 -23.62 -12.24 19.36
CA TRP A 602 -24.86 -11.48 19.42
C TRP A 602 -24.62 -10.07 19.95
N GLY A 603 -25.13 -9.07 19.21
CA GLY A 603 -25.16 -7.68 19.61
C GLY A 603 -26.27 -7.35 20.58
N SER A 604 -26.52 -6.06 20.78
CA SER A 604 -27.61 -5.62 21.64
C SER A 604 -28.96 -5.85 20.97
N TRP A 605 -29.98 -6.17 21.75
CA TRP A 605 -31.35 -6.25 21.25
C TRP A 605 -31.79 -4.88 20.75
N SER A 606 -32.11 -4.78 19.46
CA SER A 606 -32.90 -3.67 18.94
C SER A 606 -34.36 -3.92 19.30
N THR A 607 -35.00 -2.92 19.91
CA THR A 607 -36.43 -2.98 20.26
C THR A 607 -37.16 -1.88 19.54
N THR A 608 -38.30 -2.20 18.94
CA THR A 608 -39.21 -1.22 18.33
C THR A 608 -40.63 -1.66 18.62
N CYS A 609 -41.39 -0.80 19.30
CA CYS A 609 -42.79 -1.02 19.60
C CYS A 609 -43.65 -0.58 18.40
N SER A 610 -44.73 -1.30 18.09
CA SER A 610 -45.64 -0.99 16.99
C SER A 610 -46.49 0.27 17.19
N VAL A 611 -46.47 0.82 18.40
CA VAL A 611 -47.21 2.02 18.79
C VAL A 611 -46.26 3.07 19.37
N THR A 612 -46.66 4.33 19.39
CA THR A 612 -45.93 5.44 20.06
C THR A 612 -46.49 5.75 21.45
N CYS A 613 -47.66 5.23 21.78
CA CYS A 613 -48.32 5.27 23.08
C CYS A 613 -49.29 4.08 23.17
N GLY A 614 -49.69 3.69 24.38
CA GLY A 614 -50.60 2.59 24.66
C GLY A 614 -49.95 1.20 24.56
N SER A 615 -50.79 0.17 24.51
CA SER A 615 -50.36 -1.23 24.37
C SER A 615 -50.10 -1.58 22.91
N GLY A 616 -48.94 -2.17 22.63
CA GLY A 616 -48.57 -2.67 21.31
C GLY A 616 -47.72 -3.94 21.39
N THR A 617 -47.14 -4.28 20.26
CA THR A 617 -46.24 -5.41 20.08
C THR A 617 -44.84 -4.89 19.76
N GLU A 618 -43.86 -5.33 20.54
CA GLU A 618 -42.46 -5.04 20.26
C GLU A 618 -41.82 -6.21 19.50
N TYR A 619 -41.09 -5.85 18.45
CA TYR A 619 -40.19 -6.75 17.75
C TYR A 619 -38.80 -6.56 18.36
N ARG A 620 -38.29 -7.62 19.00
CA ARG A 620 -36.89 -7.65 19.43
C ARG A 620 -36.07 -8.41 18.40
N ASN A 621 -35.13 -7.73 17.77
CA ASN A 621 -34.18 -8.35 16.84
C ASN A 621 -32.76 -8.26 17.42
N ILE A 622 -32.00 -9.33 17.28
CA ILE A 622 -30.59 -9.39 17.67
C ILE A 622 -29.77 -9.81 16.45
N MET A 623 -28.68 -9.10 16.16
CA MET A 623 -27.79 -9.40 15.06
C MET A 623 -26.48 -9.99 15.58
N CYS A 624 -25.85 -10.87 14.81
CA CYS A 624 -24.55 -11.43 15.14
C CYS A 624 -23.46 -10.45 14.67
N ASP A 625 -23.32 -9.31 15.36
CA ASP A 625 -22.51 -8.16 14.92
C ASP A 625 -21.59 -7.55 16.01
N SER A 626 -21.49 -8.15 17.19
CA SER A 626 -20.75 -7.57 18.33
C SER A 626 -19.70 -8.50 18.96
N PRO A 627 -18.65 -8.93 18.22
CA PRO A 627 -18.30 -8.49 16.86
C PRO A 627 -19.00 -9.31 15.77
N SER A 628 -19.09 -8.76 14.56
CA SER A 628 -19.49 -9.51 13.38
C SER A 628 -18.48 -10.63 13.10
N PRO A 629 -18.93 -11.81 12.66
CA PRO A 629 -18.00 -12.85 12.25
C PRO A 629 -17.08 -12.37 11.13
N SER A 630 -15.82 -12.79 11.16
CA SER A 630 -14.89 -12.65 10.02
C SER A 630 -15.31 -13.55 8.85
N GLU A 631 -14.70 -13.42 7.66
CA GLU A 631 -15.06 -14.22 6.46
C GLU A 631 -15.08 -15.75 6.69
N GLU A 632 -14.31 -16.26 7.67
CA GLU A 632 -14.27 -17.67 8.07
C GLU A 632 -14.86 -17.92 9.48
N GLY A 633 -15.47 -16.91 10.10
CA GLY A 633 -16.04 -16.99 11.45
C GLY A 633 -17.41 -17.66 11.49
N ILE A 634 -17.75 -18.29 12.60
CA ILE A 634 -19.06 -18.93 12.79
C ILE A 634 -20.13 -17.86 13.04
N TYR A 635 -21.25 -17.94 12.32
CA TYR A 635 -22.48 -17.23 12.67
C TYR A 635 -23.22 -18.01 13.76
N PHE A 636 -23.53 -17.38 14.89
CA PHE A 636 -24.41 -18.01 15.87
C PHE A 636 -25.83 -18.16 15.29
N ILE A 637 -26.34 -19.39 15.25
CA ILE A 637 -27.70 -19.72 14.80
C ILE A 637 -28.59 -19.83 16.04
N GLY A 638 -29.63 -18.98 16.12
CA GLY A 638 -30.64 -18.95 17.18
C GLY A 638 -31.80 -18.05 16.78
N ASP A 639 -32.86 -17.98 17.60
CA ASP A 639 -34.05 -17.15 17.34
C ASP A 639 -33.68 -15.65 17.36
N ALA A 640 -33.23 -15.13 16.23
CA ALA A 640 -32.82 -13.75 16.02
C ALA A 640 -33.99 -12.74 16.13
N LYS A 641 -35.22 -13.24 16.30
CA LYS A 641 -36.45 -12.46 16.40
C LYS A 641 -37.30 -12.99 17.54
N LYS A 642 -37.69 -12.12 18.46
CA LYS A 642 -38.63 -12.43 19.54
C LYS A 642 -39.76 -11.40 19.55
N LEU A 643 -40.99 -11.89 19.69
CA LEU A 643 -42.19 -11.06 19.82
C LEU A 643 -42.54 -10.93 21.31
N SER A 644 -42.77 -9.72 21.79
CA SER A 644 -43.29 -9.45 23.13
C SER A 644 -44.29 -8.29 23.13
N GLN A 645 -45.07 -8.15 24.20
CA GLN A 645 -45.97 -7.00 24.38
C GLN A 645 -45.18 -5.80 24.93
N CYS A 646 -45.42 -4.62 24.38
CA CYS A 646 -44.91 -3.34 24.90
C CYS A 646 -46.07 -2.47 25.36
N HIS A 647 -45.82 -1.59 26.32
CA HIS A 647 -46.78 -0.58 26.77
C HIS A 647 -46.05 0.75 26.98
N LEU A 648 -46.36 1.75 26.13
CA LEU A 648 -45.64 3.03 26.05
C LEU A 648 -46.42 4.18 26.70
N GLY A 649 -46.99 3.94 27.88
CA GLY A 649 -47.81 4.91 28.61
C GLY A 649 -49.15 5.19 27.93
N ASP A 650 -50.09 5.83 28.61
CA ASP A 650 -51.41 6.09 28.02
C ASP A 650 -51.33 7.10 26.87
N CYS A 651 -52.12 6.87 25.82
CA CYS A 651 -52.18 7.80 24.70
C CYS A 651 -52.79 9.15 25.12
N PRO A 652 -52.27 10.28 24.61
CA PRO A 652 -52.84 11.59 24.90
C PRO A 652 -54.31 11.60 24.48
N SER A 653 -55.20 11.80 25.45
CA SER A 653 -56.59 12.14 25.17
C SER A 653 -56.61 13.61 24.79
N HIS A 654 -57.13 13.90 23.59
CA HIS A 654 -57.26 15.20 22.93
C HIS A 654 -56.23 15.50 21.82
N ILE A 655 -56.73 15.40 20.58
CA ILE A 655 -56.17 16.07 19.41
C ILE A 655 -56.49 17.56 19.58
N GLU A 656 -55.55 18.37 20.05
CA GLU A 656 -55.57 19.79 19.75
C GLU A 656 -55.07 19.97 18.31
N LEU A 657 -56.00 20.20 17.40
CA LEU A 657 -55.71 20.75 16.08
C LEU A 657 -55.12 22.15 16.27
N VAL A 658 -53.80 22.26 16.36
CA VAL A 658 -53.11 23.54 16.21
C VAL A 658 -52.95 23.81 14.71
N ASN A 659 -53.93 24.50 14.13
CA ASN A 659 -53.73 25.30 12.93
C ASN A 659 -53.03 26.60 13.32
N LYS A 660 -51.84 26.85 12.73
CA LYS A 660 -51.11 28.14 12.52
C LYS A 660 -49.63 27.79 12.33
N GLU A 661 -48.87 28.27 11.35
CA GLU A 661 -49.05 29.11 10.15
C GLU A 661 -47.87 28.79 9.23
#